data_AF-A0A4U0X8M4-F1
#
_entry.id   AF-A0A4U0X8M4-F1
#
_cell.length_a   1.000
_cell.length_b   1.000
_cell.length_c   1.000
_cell.angle_alpha   90.00
_cell.angle_beta   90.00
_cell.angle_gamma   90.00
#
_symmetry.space_group_name_H-M   'P 1'
#
loop_
_entity.id
_entity.type
_entity.pdbx_description
1 polymer ?
#
loop_
_entity_poly.entity_id
_entity_poly.type
_entity_poly.pdbx_seq_one_letter_code
_entity_poly.pdbx_strand_id
1 'polypeptide(L)'
;MHLLSLETAVAPYQDNAYQEVAIVRILRFMTEHQPQLHITRDGYRAVVRLQLAQRKTSSEQQWAELKALFWPPWKQDRTAMDADITADEHGVTSAAATLRRMREAGYRATEWERTAELLAGWDVDGTPTIQTRALLGTGSIRFRSGSAIWAARIAATRTAQEAWAAYLAFEDARLPASDDVHLAIAQKLHGEEERQRKPAVRDRPDVEPASQRQRLLPGDTKEVQPLPPSTHLYTYTRLPVPTVEGFARHLQDRHIKLCGRALAFAVANAARLRLGFWHLHLSSRHVPGIGALLSFDPNASTADVPDPLFIAFIQLLCRFSNVPLNTLPGRTRSASFRSHKPLLLDGQRLSPLNPHHPIVFALELLRARKLTSRQPWNAVLQALSRDATLKSMRFLRATDTPSTAENEVLEHSRGAIVAYRLVTRTLSLLQDVHVDLDSRGFHCLCLAVENATIACWTILRSDNDISNTPPGSNPLATTSTHEANALLRSNNHVKRLKGMFNTLIGGPSDNNNNPSHLSSAKDTPIPRPPHDPRLPSPLSPPLPLLHIPSTALLHAYVRALGWIADHAGLLALVEWMVAHRDELGAQWSRERNGGRGMLRKVFVAVRVFLERSWFGEEEVLLLLGGKRDFEGRGGGAGIGGEGDGGEGAAAAFPPPSSRRVKNLRVLEGAASAEVVAEVQALVEGVEGWQGWPTDEEVARYCRDRRFEQIRELVAR
;
A
#
# COMPACT_ATOMS: atom_id res chain seq x y z
N MET A 1 -1.93 -30.58 1.09
CA MET A 1 -0.62 -29.92 0.85
C MET A 1 -0.62 -28.99 -0.35
N HIS A 2 -0.92 -29.46 -1.58
CA HIS A 2 -0.89 -28.61 -2.78
C HIS A 2 -1.63 -27.27 -2.64
N LEU A 3 -2.92 -27.31 -2.25
CA LEU A 3 -3.74 -26.11 -2.08
C LEU A 3 -3.18 -25.12 -1.04
N LEU A 4 -2.56 -25.63 0.03
CA LEU A 4 -1.97 -24.80 1.10
C LEU A 4 -0.68 -24.12 0.66
N SER A 5 0.01 -24.65 -0.34
CA SER A 5 1.26 -24.10 -0.88
C SER A 5 1.07 -23.07 -2.00
N LEU A 6 -0.18 -22.78 -2.38
CA LEU A 6 -0.49 -21.78 -3.40
C LEU A 6 -0.23 -20.37 -2.87
N GLU A 7 0.04 -19.42 -3.76
CA GLU A 7 0.26 -18.02 -3.39
C GLU A 7 -0.97 -17.44 -2.68
N THR A 8 -0.78 -16.84 -1.51
CA THR A 8 -1.86 -16.08 -0.86
C THR A 8 -2.08 -14.76 -1.63
N ALA A 9 -3.33 -14.31 -1.64
CA ALA A 9 -3.73 -13.16 -2.46
C ALA A 9 -3.19 -11.81 -1.95
N VAL A 10 -2.91 -11.70 -0.64
CA VAL A 10 -2.62 -10.42 0.02
C VAL A 10 -1.12 -10.24 0.26
N ALA A 11 -0.50 -11.13 1.04
CA ALA A 11 0.90 -10.99 1.44
C ALA A 11 1.66 -12.34 1.36
N PRO A 12 1.90 -12.89 0.15
CA PRO A 12 2.39 -14.27 -0.02
C PRO A 12 3.71 -14.59 0.67
N TYR A 13 4.60 -13.61 0.84
CA TYR A 13 5.86 -13.81 1.57
C TYR A 13 5.71 -13.67 3.10
N GLN A 14 4.72 -12.92 3.59
CA GLN A 14 4.46 -12.77 5.02
C GLN A 14 3.64 -13.95 5.53
N ASP A 15 2.63 -14.36 4.76
CA ASP A 15 1.71 -15.45 5.10
C ASP A 15 2.37 -16.84 4.98
N ASN A 16 3.56 -16.90 4.38
CA ASN A 16 4.35 -18.12 4.20
C ASN A 16 4.56 -18.87 5.53
N ALA A 17 4.74 -18.17 6.65
CA ALA A 17 4.90 -18.80 7.96
C ALA A 17 3.65 -19.60 8.39
N TYR A 18 2.44 -19.11 8.08
CA TYR A 18 1.21 -19.85 8.37
C TYR A 18 1.07 -21.09 7.47
N GLN A 19 1.46 -20.96 6.20
CA GLN A 19 1.48 -22.09 5.27
C GLN A 19 2.47 -23.17 5.73
N GLU A 20 3.62 -22.77 6.27
CA GLU A 20 4.62 -23.66 6.85
C GLU A 20 4.05 -24.46 8.01
N VAL A 21 3.49 -23.77 9.01
CA VAL A 21 2.89 -24.43 10.19
C VAL A 21 1.83 -25.45 9.76
N ALA A 22 0.99 -25.09 8.79
CA ALA A 22 -0.04 -25.98 8.27
C ALA A 22 0.56 -27.22 7.56
N ILE A 23 1.57 -27.03 6.71
CA ILE A 23 2.22 -28.13 5.98
C ILE A 23 2.98 -29.05 6.94
N VAL A 24 3.73 -28.49 7.90
CA VAL A 24 4.47 -29.26 8.92
C VAL A 24 3.53 -30.16 9.72
N ARG A 25 2.35 -29.65 10.11
CA ARG A 25 1.34 -30.43 10.84
C ARG A 25 0.81 -31.61 10.03
N ILE A 26 0.63 -31.43 8.71
CA ILE A 26 0.24 -32.52 7.81
C ILE A 26 1.37 -33.55 7.65
N LEU A 27 2.61 -33.09 7.46
CA LEU A 27 3.77 -33.98 7.34
C LEU A 27 3.95 -34.83 8.60
N ARG A 28 3.81 -34.21 9.77
CA ARG A 28 3.84 -34.90 11.06
C ARG A 28 2.76 -35.98 11.16
N PHE A 29 1.52 -35.63 10.81
CA PHE A 29 0.42 -36.60 10.78
C PHE A 29 0.73 -37.78 9.83
N MET A 30 1.30 -37.52 8.66
CA MET A 30 1.67 -38.57 7.71
C MET A 30 2.76 -39.51 8.24
N THR A 31 3.73 -38.98 8.97
CA THR A 31 4.82 -39.78 9.59
C THR A 31 4.36 -40.58 10.81
N GLU A 32 3.41 -40.05 11.57
CA GLU A 32 2.86 -40.70 12.77
C GLU A 32 1.80 -41.77 12.43
N HIS A 33 1.22 -41.72 11.22
CA HIS A 33 0.23 -42.70 10.77
C HIS A 33 0.86 -44.09 10.55
N GLN A 34 0.08 -45.15 10.82
CA GLN A 34 0.48 -46.54 10.59
C GLN A 34 -0.50 -47.21 9.61
N PRO A 35 -0.05 -47.68 8.44
CA PRO A 35 1.31 -47.54 7.90
C PRO A 35 1.64 -46.08 7.53
N GLN A 36 2.93 -45.75 7.47
CA GLN A 36 3.38 -44.40 7.13
C GLN A 36 2.87 -43.98 5.74
N LEU A 37 2.34 -42.76 5.66
CA LEU A 37 1.84 -42.22 4.40
C LEU A 37 2.99 -41.61 3.61
N HIS A 38 3.20 -42.11 2.40
CA HIS A 38 4.24 -41.62 1.50
C HIS A 38 3.88 -40.23 0.92
N ILE A 39 4.90 -39.39 0.75
CA ILE A 39 4.72 -38.07 0.14
C ILE A 39 4.65 -38.23 -1.39
N THR A 40 3.57 -37.71 -1.99
CA THR A 40 3.40 -37.68 -3.45
C THR A 40 4.28 -36.61 -4.09
N ARG A 41 4.50 -36.69 -5.41
CA ARG A 41 5.18 -35.62 -6.17
C ARG A 41 4.62 -34.23 -5.86
N ASP A 42 3.29 -34.07 -5.82
CA ASP A 42 2.67 -32.79 -5.50
C ASP A 42 2.86 -32.37 -4.04
N GLY A 43 3.01 -33.32 -3.12
CA GLY A 43 3.44 -33.07 -1.75
C GLY A 43 4.85 -32.50 -1.68
N TYR A 44 5.82 -33.11 -2.35
CA TYR A 44 7.19 -32.57 -2.44
C TYR A 44 7.20 -31.18 -3.08
N ARG A 45 6.50 -30.99 -4.21
CA ARG A 45 6.38 -29.67 -4.86
C ARG A 45 5.79 -28.62 -3.93
N ALA A 46 4.80 -28.99 -3.11
CA ALA A 46 4.19 -28.07 -2.14
C ALA A 46 5.21 -27.59 -1.09
N VAL A 47 6.04 -28.52 -0.56
CA VAL A 47 7.11 -28.19 0.39
C VAL A 47 8.19 -27.32 -0.27
N VAL A 48 8.62 -27.67 -1.49
CA VAL A 48 9.63 -26.89 -2.23
C VAL A 48 9.15 -25.46 -2.52
N ARG A 49 7.89 -25.27 -2.93
CA ARG A 49 7.33 -23.92 -3.16
C ARG A 49 7.40 -23.05 -1.91
N LEU A 50 7.01 -23.62 -0.77
CA LEU A 50 7.05 -22.95 0.51
C LEU A 50 8.48 -22.54 0.85
N GLN A 51 9.43 -23.47 0.78
CA GLN A 51 10.84 -23.24 1.09
C GLN A 51 11.52 -22.22 0.17
N LEU A 52 11.14 -22.17 -1.12
CA LEU A 52 11.61 -21.14 -2.04
C LEU A 52 11.11 -19.74 -1.67
N ALA A 53 9.96 -19.61 -1.01
CA ALA A 53 9.43 -18.33 -0.57
C ALA A 53 9.93 -17.90 0.83
N GLN A 54 10.51 -18.81 1.60
CA GLN A 54 11.10 -18.53 2.92
C GLN A 54 12.33 -17.62 2.84
N ARG A 55 12.70 -17.02 3.97
CA ARG A 55 13.92 -16.20 4.08
C ARG A 55 15.17 -17.10 4.03
N LYS A 56 16.32 -16.52 3.65
CA LYS A 56 17.61 -17.21 3.76
C LYS A 56 17.94 -17.56 5.20
N THR A 57 18.32 -18.82 5.46
CA THR A 57 18.90 -19.26 6.73
C THR A 57 20.26 -18.59 6.95
N SER A 58 20.81 -18.66 8.16
CA SER A 58 22.16 -18.14 8.44
C SER A 58 23.23 -18.80 7.57
N SER A 59 23.15 -20.12 7.35
CA SER A 59 24.06 -20.85 6.47
C SER A 59 23.95 -20.41 5.02
N GLU A 60 22.73 -20.22 4.51
CA GLU A 60 22.49 -19.72 3.15
C GLU A 60 22.96 -18.26 2.99
N GLN A 61 22.87 -17.45 4.04
CA GLN A 61 23.40 -16.08 4.04
C GLN A 61 24.92 -16.07 3.94
N GLN A 62 25.62 -16.86 4.76
CA GLN A 62 27.07 -17.02 4.70
C GLN A 62 27.53 -17.49 3.31
N TRP A 63 26.85 -18.50 2.76
CA TRP A 63 27.12 -18.98 1.40
C TRP A 63 26.94 -17.88 0.35
N ALA A 64 25.84 -17.12 0.44
CA ALA A 64 25.55 -16.04 -0.49
C ALA A 64 26.55 -14.88 -0.40
N GLU A 65 27.11 -14.61 0.78
CA GLU A 65 28.14 -13.57 0.98
C GLU A 65 29.48 -13.93 0.32
N LEU A 66 29.82 -15.22 0.24
CA LEU A 66 31.03 -15.73 -0.39
C LEU A 66 30.92 -15.93 -1.90
N LYS A 67 29.75 -15.71 -2.50
CA LYS A 67 29.60 -15.79 -3.96
C LYS A 67 30.39 -14.69 -4.65
N ALA A 68 31.21 -15.08 -5.60
CA ALA A 68 32.02 -14.18 -6.41
C ALA A 68 31.17 -13.12 -7.12
N LEU A 69 31.80 -11.99 -7.42
CA LEU A 69 31.17 -10.88 -8.12
C LEU A 69 31.05 -11.11 -9.64
N PHE A 70 31.89 -11.97 -10.22
CA PHE A 70 31.80 -12.38 -11.62
C PHE A 70 30.75 -13.48 -11.82
N TRP A 71 30.39 -13.73 -13.09
CA TRP A 71 29.42 -14.75 -13.48
C TRP A 71 30.11 -15.92 -14.22
N PRO A 72 29.86 -17.20 -13.86
CA PRO A 72 28.97 -17.66 -12.80
C PRO A 72 29.49 -17.35 -11.37
N PRO A 73 28.59 -17.21 -10.38
CA PRO A 73 28.90 -16.80 -9.01
C PRO A 73 29.48 -17.96 -8.17
N TRP A 74 30.66 -18.46 -8.54
CA TRP A 74 31.39 -19.46 -7.76
C TRP A 74 31.77 -18.93 -6.38
N LYS A 75 31.92 -19.82 -5.40
CA LYS A 75 32.42 -19.45 -4.06
C LYS A 75 33.84 -18.90 -4.18
N GLN A 76 34.12 -17.80 -3.50
CA GLN A 76 35.44 -17.23 -3.37
C GLN A 76 35.78 -17.08 -1.88
N ASP A 77 36.75 -17.86 -1.43
CA ASP A 77 37.25 -17.81 -0.06
C ASP A 77 38.00 -16.48 0.14
N ARG A 78 37.61 -15.71 1.17
CA ARG A 78 38.24 -14.42 1.51
C ARG A 78 39.19 -14.56 2.68
N THR A 79 38.91 -15.52 3.56
CA THR A 79 39.67 -15.85 4.77
C THR A 79 39.87 -17.36 4.86
N ALA A 80 40.85 -17.81 5.67
CA ALA A 80 41.07 -19.23 5.88
C ALA A 80 39.88 -19.95 6.54
N MET A 81 39.10 -19.25 7.36
CA MET A 81 37.87 -19.79 7.98
C MET A 81 36.76 -20.05 6.95
N ASP A 82 36.82 -19.41 5.78
CA ASP A 82 35.83 -19.64 4.74
C ASP A 82 35.98 -21.02 4.10
N ALA A 83 37.15 -21.67 4.22
CA ALA A 83 37.39 -23.01 3.67
C ALA A 83 36.40 -24.05 4.22
N ASP A 84 36.00 -23.91 5.48
CA ASP A 84 35.03 -24.78 6.16
C ASP A 84 33.60 -24.61 5.62
N ILE A 85 33.32 -23.49 4.92
CA ILE A 85 32.00 -23.23 4.33
C ILE A 85 31.88 -24.02 3.01
N THR A 86 31.41 -25.26 3.10
CA THR A 86 31.31 -26.15 1.93
C THR A 86 30.00 -25.99 1.15
N ALA A 87 30.03 -26.38 -0.13
CA ALA A 87 28.87 -26.35 -1.01
C ALA A 87 27.75 -27.28 -0.54
N ASP A 88 28.10 -28.44 0.05
CA ASP A 88 27.11 -29.43 0.48
C ASP A 88 26.39 -29.04 1.76
N GLU A 89 27.07 -28.38 2.70
CA GLU A 89 26.48 -27.97 3.98
C GLU A 89 25.81 -26.60 3.91
N HIS A 90 26.45 -25.62 3.26
CA HIS A 90 25.97 -24.23 3.24
C HIS A 90 25.35 -23.82 1.88
N GLY A 91 25.80 -24.45 0.79
CA GLY A 91 25.32 -24.14 -0.56
C GLY A 91 24.00 -24.80 -0.95
N VAL A 92 23.57 -25.82 -0.20
CA VAL A 92 22.31 -26.54 -0.43
C VAL A 92 21.20 -25.88 0.39
N THR A 93 20.27 -25.22 -0.30
CA THR A 93 19.09 -24.64 0.36
C THR A 93 18.12 -25.72 0.85
N SER A 94 17.23 -25.37 1.77
CA SER A 94 16.18 -26.31 2.21
C SER A 94 15.34 -26.84 1.05
N ALA A 95 15.05 -25.98 0.06
CA ALA A 95 14.36 -26.37 -1.17
C ALA A 95 15.17 -27.40 -2.00
N ALA A 96 16.48 -27.17 -2.18
CA ALA A 96 17.36 -28.11 -2.88
C ALA A 96 17.46 -29.45 -2.13
N ALA A 97 17.56 -29.45 -0.80
CA ALA A 97 17.57 -30.66 0.01
C ALA A 97 16.28 -31.47 -0.17
N THR A 98 15.12 -30.82 -0.19
CA THR A 98 13.83 -31.47 -0.46
C THR A 98 13.75 -32.05 -1.88
N LEU A 99 14.32 -31.36 -2.88
CA LEU A 99 14.44 -31.86 -4.25
C LEU A 99 15.38 -33.07 -4.37
N ARG A 100 16.44 -33.15 -3.55
CA ARG A 100 17.31 -34.34 -3.45
C ARG A 100 16.52 -35.52 -2.88
N ARG A 101 15.81 -35.33 -1.75
CA ARG A 101 14.93 -36.36 -1.15
C ARG A 101 13.83 -36.83 -2.09
N MET A 102 13.26 -35.93 -2.88
CA MET A 102 12.28 -36.29 -3.90
C MET A 102 12.86 -37.23 -4.96
N ARG A 103 14.11 -37.03 -5.37
CA ARG A 103 14.81 -37.92 -6.32
C ARG A 103 15.13 -39.28 -5.69
N GLU A 104 15.60 -39.28 -4.44
CA GLU A 104 15.86 -40.51 -3.66
C GLU A 104 14.58 -41.35 -3.50
N ALA A 105 13.42 -40.71 -3.36
CA ALA A 105 12.11 -41.37 -3.34
C ALA A 105 11.66 -41.91 -4.72
N GLY A 106 12.49 -41.81 -5.76
CA GLY A 106 12.24 -42.35 -7.10
C GLY A 106 11.54 -41.40 -8.07
N TYR A 107 11.27 -40.14 -7.69
CA TYR A 107 10.66 -39.18 -8.61
C TYR A 107 11.69 -38.52 -9.53
N ARG A 108 11.64 -38.86 -10.82
CA ARG A 108 12.36 -38.14 -11.90
C ARG A 108 12.07 -36.63 -11.88
N ALA A 109 13.12 -35.82 -12.06
CA ALA A 109 13.01 -34.38 -12.24
C ALA A 109 12.38 -34.03 -13.61
N THR A 110 11.32 -33.20 -13.58
CA THR A 110 10.73 -32.56 -14.77
C THR A 110 11.21 -31.12 -14.88
N GLU A 111 10.74 -30.36 -15.88
CA GLU A 111 11.08 -28.93 -16.01
C GLU A 111 10.74 -28.12 -14.75
N TRP A 112 9.68 -28.49 -14.02
CA TRP A 112 9.31 -27.83 -12.78
C TRP A 112 10.41 -28.00 -11.70
N GLU A 113 10.86 -29.24 -11.45
CA GLU A 113 11.90 -29.52 -10.46
C GLU A 113 13.24 -28.88 -10.86
N ARG A 114 13.59 -28.91 -12.15
CA ARG A 114 14.81 -28.25 -12.67
C ARG A 114 14.76 -26.74 -12.47
N THR A 115 13.61 -26.12 -12.71
CA THR A 115 13.42 -24.68 -12.46
C THR A 115 13.52 -24.35 -10.97
N ALA A 116 12.97 -25.21 -10.11
CA ALA A 116 13.07 -25.06 -8.66
C ALA A 116 14.52 -25.22 -8.17
N GLU A 117 15.28 -26.18 -8.70
CA GLU A 117 16.71 -26.39 -8.40
C GLU A 117 17.55 -25.17 -8.79
N LEU A 118 17.24 -24.57 -9.94
CA LEU A 118 17.88 -23.35 -10.42
C LEU A 118 17.65 -22.16 -9.47
N LEU A 119 16.40 -21.92 -9.07
CA LEU A 119 16.06 -20.87 -8.10
C LEU A 119 16.66 -21.15 -6.72
N ALA A 120 16.83 -22.43 -6.38
CA ALA A 120 17.47 -22.90 -5.16
C ALA A 120 18.99 -22.74 -5.16
N GLY A 121 19.61 -22.27 -6.26
CA GLY A 121 21.01 -21.85 -6.31
C GLY A 121 21.93 -22.67 -7.22
N TRP A 122 21.39 -23.63 -7.98
CA TRP A 122 22.18 -24.53 -8.83
C TRP A 122 21.50 -24.79 -10.17
N ASP A 123 22.16 -24.46 -11.29
CA ASP A 123 21.65 -24.74 -12.63
C ASP A 123 21.77 -26.25 -12.96
N VAL A 124 21.09 -26.69 -14.02
CA VAL A 124 21.04 -28.09 -14.46
C VAL A 124 22.38 -28.65 -14.94
N ASP A 125 23.34 -27.77 -15.23
CA ASP A 125 24.71 -28.11 -15.61
C ASP A 125 25.69 -28.11 -14.41
N GLY A 126 25.19 -27.88 -13.19
CA GLY A 126 25.99 -27.81 -11.98
C GLY A 126 26.65 -26.46 -11.74
N THR A 127 26.40 -25.46 -12.58
CA THR A 127 26.89 -24.11 -12.33
C THR A 127 26.08 -23.43 -11.21
N PRO A 128 26.72 -22.68 -10.30
CA PRO A 128 26.02 -21.99 -9.23
C PRO A 128 25.23 -20.80 -9.80
N THR A 129 24.07 -20.52 -9.20
CA THR A 129 23.24 -19.35 -9.51
C THR A 129 22.98 -18.54 -8.24
N ILE A 130 22.33 -17.37 -8.33
CA ILE A 130 21.88 -16.66 -7.13
C ILE A 130 20.67 -17.40 -6.54
N GLN A 131 20.78 -17.78 -5.27
CA GLN A 131 19.66 -18.34 -4.49
C GLN A 131 18.55 -17.29 -4.39
N THR A 132 17.47 -17.52 -5.12
CA THR A 132 16.44 -16.52 -5.41
C THR A 132 15.11 -16.94 -4.81
N ARG A 133 14.59 -16.07 -3.94
CA ARG A 133 13.29 -16.29 -3.31
C ARG A 133 12.18 -16.01 -4.29
N ALA A 134 11.33 -17.01 -4.50
CA ALA A 134 10.37 -17.02 -5.59
C ALA A 134 9.07 -17.71 -5.20
N LEU A 135 7.98 -17.17 -5.73
CA LEU A 135 6.67 -17.82 -5.71
C LEU A 135 6.54 -18.64 -6.99
N LEU A 136 6.88 -19.93 -6.90
CA LEU A 136 6.93 -20.81 -8.06
C LEU A 136 5.54 -21.41 -8.35
N GLY A 137 4.95 -21.03 -9.49
CA GLY A 137 3.61 -21.46 -9.89
C GLY A 137 3.45 -22.98 -10.10
N THR A 138 2.18 -23.39 -10.25
CA THR A 138 1.76 -24.80 -10.42
C THR A 138 1.52 -25.24 -11.86
N GLY A 139 1.31 -24.30 -12.78
CA GLY A 139 0.75 -24.57 -14.09
C GLY A 139 1.69 -25.38 -14.99
N SER A 140 1.32 -26.64 -15.29
CA SER A 140 2.04 -27.53 -16.21
C SER A 140 2.29 -26.91 -17.60
N ILE A 141 1.42 -25.99 -18.06
CA ILE A 141 1.57 -25.28 -19.34
C ILE A 141 2.81 -24.37 -19.37
N ARG A 142 3.20 -23.76 -18.23
CA ARG A 142 4.39 -22.89 -18.15
C ARG A 142 5.71 -23.66 -18.32
N PHE A 143 5.69 -24.97 -18.10
CA PHE A 143 6.87 -25.84 -18.05
C PHE A 143 6.85 -26.89 -19.17
N ARG A 144 6.39 -26.49 -20.37
CA ARG A 144 6.34 -27.37 -21.57
C ARG A 144 7.44 -27.10 -22.60
N SER A 145 8.16 -25.97 -22.51
CA SER A 145 8.94 -25.43 -23.63
C SER A 145 10.39 -25.08 -23.30
N GLY A 146 10.95 -25.54 -22.17
CA GLY A 146 12.30 -25.15 -21.71
C GLY A 146 12.46 -23.65 -21.37
N SER A 147 11.48 -22.82 -21.72
CA SER A 147 11.49 -21.38 -21.49
C SER A 147 11.42 -21.02 -20.00
N ALA A 148 10.82 -21.88 -19.17
CA ALA A 148 10.79 -21.69 -17.72
C ALA A 148 12.20 -21.71 -17.10
N ILE A 149 13.08 -22.58 -17.61
CA ILE A 149 14.48 -22.66 -17.16
C ILE A 149 15.21 -21.37 -17.53
N TRP A 150 15.06 -20.87 -18.76
CA TRP A 150 15.66 -19.60 -19.18
C TRP A 150 15.13 -18.39 -18.43
N ALA A 151 13.82 -18.33 -18.18
CA ALA A 151 13.22 -17.28 -17.35
C ALA A 151 13.80 -17.31 -15.92
N ALA A 152 14.00 -18.51 -15.36
CA ALA A 152 14.61 -18.67 -14.04
C ALA A 152 16.11 -18.33 -14.04
N ARG A 153 16.88 -18.67 -15.09
CA ARG A 153 18.28 -18.23 -15.27
C ARG A 153 18.39 -16.71 -15.19
N ILE A 154 17.54 -16.02 -15.93
CA ILE A 154 17.49 -14.54 -15.94
C ILE A 154 17.07 -14.01 -14.56
N ALA A 155 16.08 -14.63 -13.90
CA ALA A 155 15.64 -14.20 -12.58
C ALA A 155 16.73 -14.39 -11.51
N ALA A 156 17.49 -15.48 -11.59
CA ALA A 156 18.54 -15.90 -10.64
C ALA A 156 19.91 -15.24 -10.87
N THR A 157 19.93 -14.04 -11.48
CA THR A 157 21.13 -13.20 -11.61
C THR A 157 21.18 -12.08 -10.56
N ARG A 158 22.37 -11.54 -10.29
CA ARG A 158 22.58 -10.42 -9.38
C ARG A 158 22.34 -9.07 -10.08
N THR A 159 22.87 -8.92 -11.29
CA THR A 159 22.90 -7.63 -12.03
C THR A 159 22.08 -7.68 -13.32
N ALA A 160 21.74 -6.50 -13.87
CA ALA A 160 21.07 -6.40 -15.16
C ALA A 160 21.97 -6.84 -16.33
N GLN A 161 23.29 -6.69 -16.19
CA GLN A 161 24.25 -7.14 -17.19
C GLN A 161 24.32 -8.67 -17.28
N GLU A 162 24.34 -9.37 -16.15
CA GLU A 162 24.21 -10.83 -16.10
C GLU A 162 22.86 -11.30 -16.69
N ALA A 163 21.77 -10.64 -16.31
CA ALA A 163 20.44 -10.95 -16.85
C ALA A 163 20.38 -10.78 -18.37
N TRP A 164 20.99 -9.72 -18.89
CA TRP A 164 21.07 -9.44 -20.32
C TRP A 164 21.93 -10.46 -21.06
N ALA A 165 23.07 -10.87 -20.48
CA ALA A 165 23.89 -11.96 -21.02
C ALA A 165 23.09 -13.27 -21.13
N ALA A 166 22.35 -13.63 -20.09
CA ALA A 166 21.49 -14.81 -20.09
C ALA A 166 20.36 -14.73 -21.13
N TYR A 167 19.78 -13.55 -21.36
CA TYR A 167 18.81 -13.34 -22.42
C TYR A 167 19.42 -13.46 -23.82
N LEU A 168 20.61 -12.90 -24.05
CA LEU A 168 21.32 -13.04 -25.34
C LEU A 168 21.69 -14.50 -25.62
N ALA A 169 22.09 -15.26 -24.59
CA ALA A 169 22.32 -16.70 -24.73
C ALA A 169 21.03 -17.48 -25.08
N PHE A 170 19.88 -17.06 -24.55
CA PHE A 170 18.59 -17.60 -24.98
C PHE A 170 18.28 -17.30 -26.46
N GLU A 171 18.58 -16.09 -26.94
CA GLU A 171 18.47 -15.76 -28.37
C GLU A 171 19.39 -16.65 -29.22
N ASP A 172 20.62 -16.85 -28.79
CA ASP A 172 21.63 -17.64 -29.49
C ASP A 172 21.24 -19.13 -29.55
N ALA A 173 20.47 -19.62 -28.56
CA ALA A 173 19.87 -20.95 -28.55
C ALA A 173 18.73 -21.13 -29.57
N ARG A 174 18.28 -20.06 -30.24
CA ARG A 174 17.23 -20.07 -31.29
C ARG A 174 15.93 -20.73 -30.87
N LEU A 175 15.58 -20.61 -29.59
CA LEU A 175 14.32 -21.12 -29.06
C LEU A 175 13.14 -20.20 -29.43
N PRO A 176 11.90 -20.72 -29.45
CA PRO A 176 10.72 -19.90 -29.69
C PRO A 176 10.58 -18.78 -28.65
N ALA A 177 10.14 -17.61 -29.11
CA ALA A 177 9.82 -16.47 -28.27
C ALA A 177 8.89 -16.87 -27.10
N SER A 178 9.20 -16.42 -25.89
CA SER A 178 8.46 -16.82 -24.68
C SER A 178 8.10 -15.62 -23.81
N ASP A 179 6.82 -15.53 -23.44
CA ASP A 179 6.30 -14.51 -22.51
C ASP A 179 7.03 -14.52 -21.17
N ASP A 180 7.35 -15.69 -20.62
CA ASP A 180 8.03 -15.82 -19.32
C ASP A 180 9.47 -15.30 -19.38
N VAL A 181 10.19 -15.58 -20.47
CA VAL A 181 11.58 -15.09 -20.68
C VAL A 181 11.57 -13.57 -20.85
N HIS A 182 10.67 -13.04 -21.70
CA HIS A 182 10.54 -11.61 -21.91
C HIS A 182 10.12 -10.86 -20.63
N LEU A 183 9.24 -11.45 -19.82
CA LEU A 183 8.85 -10.89 -18.53
C LEU A 183 10.04 -10.85 -17.55
N ALA A 184 10.81 -11.95 -17.45
CA ALA A 184 11.95 -12.03 -16.55
C ALA A 184 13.01 -10.96 -16.87
N ILE A 185 13.35 -10.78 -18.15
CA ILE A 185 14.32 -9.74 -18.55
C ILE A 185 13.74 -8.34 -18.37
N ALA A 186 12.48 -8.09 -18.75
CA ALA A 186 11.84 -6.79 -18.55
C ALA A 186 11.81 -6.38 -17.06
N GLN A 187 11.60 -7.33 -16.15
CA GLN A 187 11.66 -7.09 -14.71
C GLN A 187 13.06 -6.70 -14.23
N LYS A 188 14.12 -7.37 -14.72
CA LYS A 188 15.51 -7.01 -14.40
C LYS A 188 15.89 -5.63 -14.94
N LEU A 189 15.55 -5.34 -16.19
CA LEU A 189 15.82 -4.03 -16.80
C LEU A 189 15.05 -2.90 -16.11
N HIS A 190 13.79 -3.15 -15.71
CA HIS A 190 13.04 -2.16 -14.94
C HIS A 190 13.66 -1.92 -13.55
N GLY A 191 14.11 -2.97 -12.87
CA GLY A 191 14.80 -2.84 -11.59
C GLY A 191 16.11 -2.05 -11.68
N GLU A 192 16.82 -2.18 -12.79
CA GLU A 192 18.00 -1.37 -13.13
C GLU A 192 17.65 0.11 -13.29
N GLU A 193 16.63 0.43 -14.09
CA GLU A 193 16.17 1.81 -14.28
C GLU A 193 15.74 2.45 -12.95
N GLU A 194 14.99 1.72 -12.12
CA GLU A 194 14.55 2.22 -10.82
C GLU A 194 15.73 2.46 -9.87
N ARG A 195 16.77 1.60 -9.90
CA ARG A 195 17.99 1.83 -9.13
C ARG A 195 18.72 3.10 -9.60
N GLN A 196 18.85 3.29 -10.91
CA GLN A 196 19.53 4.46 -11.48
C GLN A 196 18.77 5.77 -11.20
N ARG A 197 17.42 5.73 -11.10
CA ARG A 197 16.58 6.89 -10.76
C ARG A 197 16.64 7.25 -9.27
N LYS A 198 16.81 6.27 -8.39
CA LYS A 198 16.96 6.54 -6.95
C LYS A 198 18.31 7.25 -6.74
N PRO A 199 18.34 8.50 -6.23
CA PRO A 199 19.61 9.11 -5.87
C PRO A 199 20.31 8.20 -4.87
N ALA A 200 21.63 8.00 -5.03
CA ALA A 200 22.44 7.33 -4.02
C ALA A 200 22.11 7.99 -2.69
N VAL A 201 21.57 7.24 -1.74
CA VAL A 201 21.16 7.74 -0.43
C VAL A 201 22.44 8.16 0.32
N ARG A 202 22.94 9.34 -0.01
CA ARG A 202 23.78 10.17 0.84
C ARG A 202 22.83 11.20 1.44
N ASP A 203 22.80 11.23 2.76
CA ASP A 203 22.21 12.28 3.59
C ASP A 203 20.68 12.40 3.58
N ARG A 204 20.00 11.40 4.16
CA ARG A 204 18.83 11.68 5.00
C ARG A 204 19.21 11.39 6.47
N PRO A 205 19.19 12.38 7.37
CA PRO A 205 19.50 12.17 8.79
C PRO A 205 18.48 11.26 9.52
N ASP A 206 17.35 10.92 8.87
CA ASP A 206 16.29 10.06 9.42
C ASP A 206 16.52 8.56 9.24
N VAL A 207 17.70 8.15 8.75
CA VAL A 207 18.01 6.74 8.54
C VAL A 207 18.72 6.23 9.79
N GLU A 208 17.97 5.47 10.60
CA GLU A 208 18.50 4.65 11.69
C GLU A 208 19.79 3.94 11.26
N PRO A 209 20.77 3.79 12.18
CA PRO A 209 22.08 3.25 11.84
C PRO A 209 21.96 1.90 11.13
N ALA A 210 22.79 1.71 10.11
CA ALA A 210 22.80 0.54 9.23
C ALA A 210 22.92 -0.82 9.96
N SER A 211 23.23 -0.81 11.26
CA SER A 211 23.31 -1.97 12.14
C SER A 211 21.98 -2.68 12.38
N GLN A 212 20.81 -2.03 12.20
CA GLN A 212 19.49 -2.67 12.40
C GLN A 212 18.75 -3.01 11.09
N ARG A 213 19.26 -2.61 9.93
CA ARG A 213 18.74 -3.07 8.64
C ARG A 213 19.32 -4.45 8.35
N GLN A 214 18.48 -5.48 8.47
CA GLN A 214 18.79 -6.83 8.00
C GLN A 214 19.42 -6.74 6.60
N ARG A 215 20.68 -7.16 6.42
CA ARG A 215 21.38 -7.08 5.14
C ARG A 215 20.63 -7.94 4.12
N LEU A 216 19.97 -7.29 3.17
CA LEU A 216 19.27 -7.97 2.08
C LEU A 216 20.31 -8.43 1.05
N LEU A 217 20.40 -9.73 0.83
CA LEU A 217 21.36 -10.33 -0.10
C LEU A 217 20.71 -10.48 -1.49
N PRO A 218 21.53 -10.65 -2.56
CA PRO A 218 21.02 -10.98 -3.89
C PRO A 218 20.00 -12.12 -3.84
N GLY A 219 18.87 -11.94 -4.53
CA GLY A 219 17.80 -12.93 -4.58
C GLY A 219 16.81 -12.90 -3.40
N ASP A 220 17.02 -12.09 -2.35
CA ASP A 220 16.00 -11.88 -1.30
C ASP A 220 14.94 -10.85 -1.71
N THR A 221 15.33 -9.91 -2.56
CA THR A 221 14.48 -8.85 -3.10
C THR A 221 14.46 -8.89 -4.63
N LYS A 222 13.51 -8.15 -5.20
CA LYS A 222 13.43 -7.91 -6.64
C LYS A 222 14.42 -6.84 -7.12
N GLU A 223 15.16 -6.21 -6.20
CA GLU A 223 16.08 -5.12 -6.54
C GLU A 223 17.34 -5.69 -7.19
N VAL A 224 17.79 -5.02 -8.25
CA VAL A 224 18.98 -5.39 -9.00
C VAL A 224 20.18 -4.67 -8.39
N GLN A 225 21.29 -5.37 -8.16
CA GLN A 225 22.49 -4.77 -7.59
C GLN A 225 23.30 -3.97 -8.64
N PRO A 226 24.12 -2.98 -8.21
CA PRO A 226 25.01 -2.28 -9.10
C PRO A 226 26.05 -3.24 -9.72
N LEU A 227 26.66 -2.78 -10.81
CA LEU A 227 27.80 -3.48 -11.40
C LEU A 227 28.95 -3.62 -10.39
N PRO A 228 29.78 -4.67 -10.51
CA PRO A 228 30.99 -4.81 -9.70
C PRO A 228 31.89 -3.55 -9.76
N PRO A 229 32.75 -3.34 -8.76
CA PRO A 229 33.66 -2.19 -8.75
C PRO A 229 34.75 -2.28 -9.82
N SER A 230 35.12 -3.49 -10.24
CA SER A 230 36.14 -3.74 -11.27
C SER A 230 35.52 -4.26 -12.56
N THR A 231 35.94 -3.69 -13.68
CA THR A 231 35.51 -4.09 -15.04
C THR A 231 35.93 -5.51 -15.40
N HIS A 232 37.00 -6.05 -14.80
CA HIS A 232 37.41 -7.44 -15.00
C HIS A 232 36.39 -8.46 -14.47
N LEU A 233 35.53 -8.04 -13.54
CA LEU A 233 34.47 -8.87 -12.97
C LEU A 233 33.17 -8.78 -13.79
N TYR A 234 33.16 -8.01 -14.88
CA TYR A 234 31.96 -7.80 -15.69
C TYR A 234 31.66 -9.03 -16.54
N THR A 235 30.38 -9.32 -16.69
CA THR A 235 29.92 -10.33 -17.65
C THR A 235 29.92 -9.69 -19.04
N TYR A 236 30.83 -10.09 -19.91
CA TYR A 236 30.88 -9.56 -21.28
C TYR A 236 29.58 -9.85 -22.03
N THR A 237 29.01 -8.82 -22.64
CA THR A 237 27.78 -8.91 -23.45
C THR A 237 28.05 -8.37 -24.84
N ARG A 238 27.50 -9.03 -25.87
CA ARG A 238 27.67 -8.60 -27.28
C ARG A 238 26.89 -7.35 -27.64
N LEU A 239 25.93 -6.95 -26.82
CA LEU A 239 25.12 -5.74 -26.96
C LEU A 239 25.04 -5.03 -25.60
N PRO A 240 25.04 -3.68 -25.56
CA PRO A 240 24.86 -2.95 -24.32
C PRO A 240 23.50 -3.27 -23.67
N VAL A 241 23.44 -3.19 -22.34
CA VAL A 241 22.20 -3.43 -21.58
C VAL A 241 21.17 -2.35 -21.93
N PRO A 242 20.00 -2.72 -22.51
CA PRO A 242 19.00 -1.74 -22.92
C PRO A 242 18.09 -1.29 -21.76
N THR A 243 17.38 -0.20 -21.95
CA THR A 243 16.20 0.15 -21.14
C THR A 243 15.03 -0.78 -21.46
N VAL A 244 13.95 -0.76 -20.68
CA VAL A 244 12.71 -1.52 -21.00
C VAL A 244 12.15 -1.10 -22.36
N GLU A 245 12.21 0.20 -22.66
CA GLU A 245 11.84 0.75 -23.96
C GLU A 245 12.78 0.29 -25.08
N GLY A 246 14.10 0.30 -24.83
CA GLY A 246 15.11 -0.20 -25.75
C GLY A 246 14.93 -1.70 -26.03
N PHE A 247 14.57 -2.48 -25.01
CA PHE A 247 14.27 -3.90 -25.14
C PHE A 247 13.02 -4.14 -26.00
N ALA A 248 11.96 -3.34 -25.82
CA ALA A 248 10.77 -3.43 -26.68
C ALA A 248 11.10 -3.12 -28.15
N ARG A 249 11.97 -2.14 -28.43
CA ARG A 249 12.49 -1.88 -29.79
C ARG A 249 13.34 -3.04 -30.31
N HIS A 250 14.23 -3.59 -29.49
CA HIS A 250 15.07 -4.74 -29.84
C HIS A 250 14.24 -5.95 -30.27
N LEU A 251 13.10 -6.20 -29.61
CA LEU A 251 12.13 -7.22 -30.02
C LEU A 251 11.42 -6.85 -31.34
N GLN A 252 11.00 -5.59 -31.48
CA GLN A 252 10.33 -5.10 -32.69
C GLN A 252 11.22 -5.25 -33.94
N ASP A 253 12.50 -4.90 -33.84
CA ASP A 253 13.48 -4.99 -34.94
C ASP A 253 13.70 -6.44 -35.40
N ARG A 254 13.44 -7.41 -34.52
CA ARG A 254 13.50 -8.86 -34.79
C ARG A 254 12.14 -9.46 -35.17
N HIS A 255 11.13 -8.61 -35.34
CA HIS A 255 9.74 -9.03 -35.56
C HIS A 255 9.17 -9.95 -34.45
N ILE A 256 9.72 -9.87 -33.23
CA ILE A 256 9.23 -10.59 -32.05
C ILE A 256 8.18 -9.73 -31.36
N LYS A 257 7.06 -10.36 -31.00
CA LYS A 257 5.90 -9.68 -30.43
C LYS A 257 5.97 -9.72 -28.91
N LEU A 258 5.83 -8.55 -28.27
CA LEU A 258 5.63 -8.46 -26.83
C LEU A 258 4.15 -8.71 -26.52
N CYS A 259 3.82 -9.82 -25.86
CA CYS A 259 2.44 -10.18 -25.53
C CYS A 259 2.30 -10.56 -24.05
N GLY A 260 1.11 -11.04 -23.65
CA GLY A 260 0.90 -11.68 -22.36
C GLY A 260 1.26 -10.81 -21.15
N ARG A 261 1.94 -11.42 -20.17
CA ARG A 261 2.35 -10.76 -18.92
C ARG A 261 3.51 -9.79 -19.15
N ALA A 262 4.39 -10.05 -20.11
CA ALA A 262 5.49 -9.15 -20.43
C ALA A 262 4.98 -7.79 -20.96
N LEU A 263 3.97 -7.80 -21.83
CA LEU A 263 3.30 -6.58 -22.29
C LEU A 263 2.59 -5.86 -21.15
N ALA A 264 1.82 -6.59 -20.33
CA ALA A 264 1.15 -6.02 -19.16
C ALA A 264 2.16 -5.35 -18.21
N PHE A 265 3.31 -5.99 -17.97
CA PHE A 265 4.37 -5.43 -17.14
C PHE A 265 4.96 -4.14 -17.74
N ALA A 266 5.26 -4.12 -19.04
CA ALA A 266 5.77 -2.93 -19.72
C ALA A 266 4.77 -1.75 -19.67
N VAL A 267 3.48 -2.03 -19.89
CA VAL A 267 2.41 -1.01 -19.81
C VAL A 267 2.26 -0.47 -18.38
N ALA A 268 2.19 -1.35 -17.37
CA ALA A 268 2.03 -0.94 -15.98
C ALA A 268 3.17 -0.05 -15.49
N ASN A 269 4.41 -0.34 -15.92
CA ASN A 269 5.62 0.31 -15.44
C ASN A 269 6.21 1.38 -16.39
N ALA A 270 5.58 1.65 -17.53
CA ALA A 270 6.05 2.63 -18.53
C ALA A 270 6.44 3.99 -17.92
N ALA A 271 7.61 4.55 -18.25
CA ALA A 271 8.06 5.81 -17.65
C ALA A 271 7.15 7.03 -17.91
N ARG A 272 6.30 6.98 -18.94
CA ARG A 272 5.39 8.05 -19.37
C ARG A 272 4.10 7.48 -19.93
N LEU A 273 3.00 8.24 -19.84
CA LEU A 273 1.70 7.84 -20.42
C LEU A 273 1.82 7.47 -21.91
N ARG A 274 2.47 8.33 -22.71
CA ARG A 274 2.70 8.08 -24.14
C ARG A 274 3.43 6.77 -24.43
N LEU A 275 4.40 6.40 -23.58
CA LEU A 275 5.16 5.16 -23.75
C LEU A 275 4.28 3.93 -23.48
N GLY A 276 3.42 3.97 -22.46
CA GLY A 276 2.46 2.90 -22.21
C GLY A 276 1.50 2.69 -23.38
N PHE A 277 1.01 3.78 -23.98
CA PHE A 277 0.17 3.74 -25.18
C PHE A 277 0.92 3.24 -26.42
N TRP A 278 2.22 3.54 -26.55
CA TRP A 278 3.06 3.01 -27.62
C TRP A 278 3.21 1.48 -27.51
N HIS A 279 3.47 0.93 -26.32
CA HIS A 279 3.51 -0.52 -26.11
C HIS A 279 2.19 -1.21 -26.51
N LEU A 280 1.05 -0.60 -26.18
CA LEU A 280 -0.27 -1.08 -26.60
C LEU A 280 -0.43 -1.02 -28.12
N HIS A 281 -0.06 0.09 -28.76
CA HIS A 281 -0.14 0.24 -30.21
C HIS A 281 0.67 -0.82 -30.96
N LEU A 282 1.90 -1.11 -30.52
CA LEU A 282 2.74 -2.15 -31.12
C LEU A 282 2.07 -3.53 -31.10
N SER A 283 1.26 -3.80 -30.08
CA SER A 283 0.63 -5.10 -29.85
C SER A 283 -0.81 -5.17 -30.33
N SER A 284 -1.38 -4.04 -30.78
CA SER A 284 -2.81 -3.88 -31.13
C SER A 284 -3.29 -4.81 -32.25
N ARG A 285 -2.41 -5.17 -33.19
CA ARG A 285 -2.71 -6.09 -34.30
C ARG A 285 -2.79 -7.55 -33.88
N HIS A 286 -2.27 -7.89 -32.69
CA HIS A 286 -2.02 -9.27 -32.28
C HIS A 286 -2.79 -9.67 -31.02
N VAL A 287 -3.09 -8.71 -30.16
CA VAL A 287 -3.87 -8.93 -28.95
C VAL A 287 -5.26 -8.33 -29.17
N PRO A 288 -6.33 -9.15 -29.18
CA PRO A 288 -7.68 -8.66 -29.39
C PRO A 288 -8.11 -7.70 -28.26
N GLY A 289 -9.03 -6.79 -28.57
CA GLY A 289 -9.56 -5.84 -27.59
C GLY A 289 -8.67 -4.63 -27.27
N ILE A 290 -7.38 -4.60 -27.63
CA ILE A 290 -6.54 -3.40 -27.43
C ILE A 290 -7.11 -2.19 -28.18
N GLY A 291 -7.64 -2.40 -29.38
CA GLY A 291 -8.31 -1.34 -30.15
C GLY A 291 -9.47 -0.70 -29.38
N ALA A 292 -10.25 -1.50 -28.64
CA ALA A 292 -11.33 -1.01 -27.77
C ALA A 292 -10.79 -0.12 -26.65
N LEU A 293 -9.71 -0.51 -25.97
CA LEU A 293 -9.07 0.32 -24.93
C LEU A 293 -8.54 1.66 -25.48
N LEU A 294 -7.98 1.63 -26.70
CA LEU A 294 -7.41 2.81 -27.35
C LEU A 294 -8.47 3.73 -27.97
N SER A 295 -9.71 3.25 -28.13
CA SER A 295 -10.82 4.03 -28.70
C SER A 295 -11.39 5.07 -27.73
N PHE A 296 -11.17 4.89 -26.43
CA PHE A 296 -11.80 5.66 -25.36
C PHE A 296 -13.34 5.61 -25.35
N ASP A 297 -13.92 4.64 -26.06
CA ASP A 297 -15.34 4.34 -25.95
C ASP A 297 -15.56 3.37 -24.78
N PRO A 298 -16.20 3.80 -23.67
CA PRO A 298 -16.50 2.92 -22.55
C PRO A 298 -17.53 1.83 -22.92
N ASN A 299 -18.23 1.96 -24.05
CA ASN A 299 -19.17 0.94 -24.54
C ASN A 299 -18.49 -0.10 -25.44
N ALA A 300 -17.24 0.15 -25.87
CA ALA A 300 -16.51 -0.84 -26.63
C ALA A 300 -16.24 -2.06 -25.74
N SER A 301 -16.55 -3.25 -26.26
CA SER A 301 -16.34 -4.49 -25.51
C SER A 301 -14.87 -4.64 -25.13
N THR A 302 -14.59 -4.63 -23.83
CA THR A 302 -13.25 -4.91 -23.28
C THR A 302 -13.10 -6.36 -22.82
N ALA A 303 -14.10 -7.20 -23.09
CA ALA A 303 -14.12 -8.61 -22.68
C ALA A 303 -12.97 -9.42 -23.29
N ASP A 304 -12.58 -9.11 -24.52
CA ASP A 304 -11.51 -9.82 -25.23
C ASP A 304 -10.10 -9.48 -24.73
N VAL A 305 -9.96 -8.42 -23.93
CA VAL A 305 -8.66 -8.01 -23.38
C VAL A 305 -8.29 -8.93 -22.22
N PRO A 306 -7.10 -9.55 -22.21
CA PRO A 306 -6.65 -10.35 -21.06
C PRO A 306 -6.61 -9.56 -19.75
N ASP A 307 -7.06 -10.17 -18.65
CA ASP A 307 -7.11 -9.52 -17.32
C ASP A 307 -5.79 -8.84 -16.90
N PRO A 308 -4.60 -9.47 -17.06
CA PRO A 308 -3.34 -8.82 -16.65
C PRO A 308 -3.08 -7.51 -17.41
N LEU A 309 -3.46 -7.47 -18.70
CA LEU A 309 -3.26 -6.29 -19.54
C LEU A 309 -4.28 -5.20 -19.19
N PHE A 310 -5.53 -5.57 -18.92
CA PHE A 310 -6.54 -4.62 -18.47
C PHE A 310 -6.16 -3.98 -17.13
N ILE A 311 -5.71 -4.79 -16.16
CA ILE A 311 -5.23 -4.29 -14.86
C ILE A 311 -4.03 -3.34 -15.05
N ALA A 312 -3.07 -3.70 -15.91
CA ALA A 312 -1.93 -2.86 -16.23
C ALA A 312 -2.33 -1.53 -16.85
N PHE A 313 -3.35 -1.52 -17.71
CA PHE A 313 -3.87 -0.30 -18.31
C PHE A 313 -4.53 0.62 -17.28
N ILE A 314 -5.34 0.07 -16.37
CA ILE A 314 -5.89 0.84 -15.24
C ILE A 314 -4.77 1.42 -14.38
N GLN A 315 -3.74 0.64 -14.06
CA GLN A 315 -2.57 1.11 -13.30
C GLN A 315 -1.83 2.25 -14.01
N LEU A 316 -1.69 2.19 -15.34
CA LEU A 316 -1.10 3.25 -16.15
C LEU A 316 -1.91 4.55 -16.03
N LEU A 317 -3.23 4.49 -16.20
CA LEU A 317 -4.13 5.65 -16.06
C LEU A 317 -4.07 6.25 -14.65
N CYS A 318 -4.08 5.40 -13.63
CA CYS A 318 -3.99 5.79 -12.22
C CYS A 318 -2.65 6.45 -11.87
N ARG A 319 -1.53 6.03 -12.48
CA ARG A 319 -0.21 6.64 -12.22
C ARG A 319 -0.06 8.02 -12.86
N PHE A 320 -0.69 8.25 -14.01
CA PHE A 320 -0.65 9.51 -14.76
C PHE A 320 -2.00 10.23 -14.71
N SER A 321 -2.64 10.26 -13.54
CA SER A 321 -3.95 10.89 -13.31
C SER A 321 -4.01 12.37 -13.65
N ASN A 322 -2.87 13.06 -13.59
CA ASN A 322 -2.72 14.49 -13.89
C ASN A 322 -2.50 14.82 -15.38
N VAL A 323 -2.34 13.81 -16.25
CA VAL A 323 -2.11 14.02 -17.68
C VAL A 323 -3.41 13.76 -18.44
N PRO A 324 -4.05 14.79 -19.03
CA PRO A 324 -5.33 14.60 -19.71
C PRO A 324 -5.15 13.78 -20.99
N LEU A 325 -6.12 12.91 -21.28
CA LEU A 325 -6.05 11.92 -22.35
C LEU A 325 -6.12 12.54 -23.77
N ASN A 326 -6.53 13.81 -23.87
CA ASN A 326 -6.54 14.57 -25.13
C ASN A 326 -5.13 14.91 -25.64
N THR A 327 -4.11 14.89 -24.78
CA THR A 327 -2.69 15.16 -25.15
C THR A 327 -2.04 14.01 -25.93
N LEU A 328 -2.72 12.87 -26.01
CA LEU A 328 -2.26 11.68 -26.71
C LEU A 328 -2.64 11.78 -28.20
N PRO A 329 -1.67 11.65 -29.13
CA PRO A 329 -1.94 11.76 -30.56
C PRO A 329 -2.95 10.68 -31.03
N GLY A 330 -3.92 11.08 -31.87
CA GLY A 330 -4.93 10.18 -32.47
C GLY A 330 -6.20 10.92 -32.89
N ARG A 331 -6.94 10.35 -33.87
CA ARG A 331 -8.20 10.87 -34.44
C ARG A 331 -9.19 11.27 -33.34
N THR A 332 -9.95 12.35 -33.56
CA THR A 332 -11.03 12.87 -32.69
C THR A 332 -11.75 11.77 -31.92
N ARG A 333 -11.46 11.69 -30.62
CA ARG A 333 -11.95 10.64 -29.72
C ARG A 333 -13.26 11.10 -29.12
N SER A 334 -14.38 10.61 -29.64
CA SER A 334 -15.70 10.89 -29.07
C SER A 334 -15.89 10.03 -27.82
N ALA A 335 -15.64 10.62 -26.65
CA ALA A 335 -15.95 9.96 -25.40
C ALA A 335 -17.30 10.49 -24.91
N SER A 336 -18.36 9.68 -25.08
CA SER A 336 -19.71 10.00 -24.61
C SER A 336 -20.13 9.01 -23.53
N PHE A 337 -20.44 9.50 -22.33
CA PHE A 337 -20.98 8.69 -21.25
C PHE A 337 -22.51 8.61 -21.36
N ARG A 338 -23.07 7.46 -21.73
CA ARG A 338 -24.52 7.18 -21.62
C ARG A 338 -24.84 6.52 -20.28
N SER A 339 -24.36 7.08 -19.18
CA SER A 339 -24.50 6.45 -17.87
C SER A 339 -25.79 6.87 -17.15
N HIS A 340 -26.66 5.91 -16.81
CA HIS A 340 -27.89 6.14 -16.04
C HIS A 340 -27.67 6.36 -14.53
N LYS A 341 -26.51 5.98 -13.97
CA LYS A 341 -26.11 6.31 -12.58
C LYS A 341 -24.81 7.12 -12.59
N PRO A 342 -24.79 8.38 -12.17
CA PRO A 342 -23.57 9.20 -12.20
C PRO A 342 -22.52 8.70 -11.20
N LEU A 343 -21.24 8.96 -11.49
CA LEU A 343 -20.12 8.67 -10.59
C LEU A 343 -20.04 9.67 -9.42
N LEU A 344 -20.52 10.90 -9.62
CA LEU A 344 -20.65 11.92 -8.58
C LEU A 344 -22.06 12.52 -8.62
N LEU A 345 -22.69 12.65 -7.45
CA LEU A 345 -23.89 13.46 -7.24
C LEU A 345 -23.47 14.78 -6.60
N ASP A 346 -23.84 15.90 -7.20
CA ASP A 346 -23.70 17.23 -6.58
C ASP A 346 -25.10 17.77 -6.29
N GLY A 347 -25.63 17.46 -5.10
CA GLY A 347 -27.03 17.70 -4.77
C GLY A 347 -28.00 16.94 -5.70
N GLN A 348 -29.00 17.64 -6.23
CA GLN A 348 -30.02 17.11 -7.16
C GLN A 348 -29.65 17.24 -8.66
N ARG A 349 -28.45 17.76 -9.01
CA ARG A 349 -28.08 18.01 -10.41
C ARG A 349 -27.01 17.03 -10.89
N LEU A 350 -27.23 16.50 -12.11
CA LEU A 350 -26.32 15.62 -12.84
C LEU A 350 -25.22 16.46 -13.49
N SER A 351 -24.05 16.55 -12.85
CA SER A 351 -22.89 17.20 -13.48
C SER A 351 -22.12 16.18 -14.34
N PRO A 352 -22.00 16.38 -15.67
CA PRO A 352 -21.24 15.48 -16.52
C PRO A 352 -19.74 15.59 -16.18
N LEU A 353 -19.13 14.45 -15.82
CA LEU A 353 -17.68 14.39 -15.59
C LEU A 353 -16.94 14.38 -16.92
N ASN A 354 -15.74 14.96 -16.92
CA ASN A 354 -14.87 15.02 -18.07
C ASN A 354 -14.40 13.60 -18.45
N PRO A 355 -14.77 13.08 -19.63
CA PRO A 355 -14.38 11.74 -20.05
C PRO A 355 -12.90 11.58 -20.33
N HIS A 356 -12.19 12.69 -20.57
CA HIS A 356 -10.76 12.68 -20.85
C HIS A 356 -9.90 12.71 -19.57
N HIS A 357 -10.51 12.74 -18.38
CA HIS A 357 -9.79 12.60 -17.12
C HIS A 357 -9.44 11.11 -16.88
N PRO A 358 -8.15 10.74 -16.73
CA PRO A 358 -7.72 9.33 -16.66
C PRO A 358 -8.43 8.50 -15.58
N ILE A 359 -8.67 9.09 -14.40
CA ILE A 359 -9.35 8.39 -13.29
C ILE A 359 -10.84 8.16 -13.58
N VAL A 360 -11.50 9.14 -14.20
CA VAL A 360 -12.93 9.00 -14.55
C VAL A 360 -13.06 7.88 -15.57
N PHE A 361 -12.20 7.90 -16.60
CA PHE A 361 -12.15 6.83 -17.59
C PHE A 361 -11.84 5.46 -16.98
N ALA A 362 -10.87 5.38 -16.05
CA ALA A 362 -10.56 4.13 -15.35
C ALA A 362 -11.73 3.58 -14.52
N LEU A 363 -12.45 4.44 -13.80
CA LEU A 363 -13.63 4.06 -13.02
C LEU A 363 -14.78 3.58 -13.91
N GLU A 364 -14.97 4.22 -15.05
CA GLU A 364 -15.98 3.84 -16.04
C GLU A 364 -15.69 2.47 -16.66
N LEU A 365 -14.42 2.20 -17.01
CA LEU A 365 -13.99 0.89 -17.47
C LEU A 365 -14.18 -0.21 -16.41
N LEU A 366 -13.87 0.07 -15.14
CA LEU A 366 -14.06 -0.90 -14.06
C LEU A 366 -15.53 -1.21 -13.82
N ARG A 367 -16.37 -0.19 -13.90
CA ARG A 367 -17.82 -0.33 -13.77
C ARG A 367 -18.42 -1.15 -14.92
N ALA A 368 -17.94 -0.94 -16.15
CA ALA A 368 -18.40 -1.68 -17.32
C ALA A 368 -17.99 -3.16 -17.27
N ARG A 369 -16.74 -3.45 -16.88
CA ARG A 369 -16.20 -4.83 -16.87
C ARG A 369 -16.56 -5.63 -15.62
N LYS A 370 -16.93 -4.99 -14.50
CA LYS A 370 -17.27 -5.61 -13.20
C LYS A 370 -16.22 -6.63 -12.73
N LEU A 371 -14.95 -6.22 -12.74
CA LEU A 371 -13.84 -7.11 -12.41
C LEU A 371 -13.80 -7.43 -10.91
N THR A 372 -13.64 -8.70 -10.56
CA THR A 372 -13.56 -9.19 -9.17
C THR A 372 -12.15 -9.07 -8.56
N SER A 373 -11.11 -8.88 -9.39
CA SER A 373 -9.75 -8.67 -8.90
C SER A 373 -9.63 -7.34 -8.14
N ARG A 374 -9.05 -7.36 -6.94
CA ARG A 374 -8.85 -6.19 -6.07
C ARG A 374 -7.79 -5.21 -6.59
N GLN A 375 -6.85 -5.69 -7.41
CA GLN A 375 -5.67 -4.93 -7.85
C GLN A 375 -5.99 -3.59 -8.55
N PRO A 376 -6.89 -3.53 -9.55
CA PRO A 376 -7.21 -2.26 -10.21
C PRO A 376 -8.01 -1.31 -9.33
N TRP A 377 -8.88 -1.82 -8.45
CA TRP A 377 -9.59 -1.00 -7.46
C TRP A 377 -8.60 -0.33 -6.50
N ASN A 378 -7.62 -1.08 -6.00
CA ASN A 378 -6.55 -0.55 -5.18
C ASN A 378 -5.68 0.48 -5.92
N ALA A 379 -5.46 0.30 -7.23
CA ALA A 379 -4.75 1.28 -8.05
C ALA A 379 -5.51 2.62 -8.15
N VAL A 380 -6.84 2.56 -8.29
CA VAL A 380 -7.70 3.76 -8.30
C VAL A 380 -7.71 4.44 -6.93
N LEU A 381 -7.94 3.68 -5.85
CA LEU A 381 -7.93 4.22 -4.48
C LEU A 381 -6.58 4.87 -4.15
N GLN A 382 -5.48 4.23 -4.54
CA GLN A 382 -4.14 4.80 -4.36
C GLN A 382 -3.92 6.05 -5.21
N ALA A 383 -4.46 6.11 -6.43
CA ALA A 383 -4.37 7.32 -7.24
C ALA A 383 -5.13 8.48 -6.60
N LEU A 384 -6.32 8.23 -6.07
CA LEU A 384 -7.16 9.22 -5.39
C LEU A 384 -6.53 9.80 -4.12
N SER A 385 -5.54 9.12 -3.52
CA SER A 385 -4.83 9.60 -2.34
C SER A 385 -3.52 10.36 -2.65
N ARG A 386 -3.14 10.56 -3.93
CA ARG A 386 -1.89 11.23 -4.33
C ARG A 386 -2.09 12.73 -4.61
N ASP A 387 -1.14 13.56 -4.16
CA ASP A 387 -1.17 15.02 -4.37
C ASP A 387 -1.32 15.43 -5.85
N ALA A 388 -0.63 14.74 -6.76
CA ALA A 388 -0.71 15.01 -8.19
C ALA A 388 -2.14 14.87 -8.73
N THR A 389 -2.87 13.87 -8.23
CA THR A 389 -4.28 13.66 -8.54
C THR A 389 -5.16 14.72 -7.89
N LEU A 390 -4.92 15.06 -6.62
CA LEU A 390 -5.70 16.08 -5.93
C LEU A 390 -5.66 17.41 -6.69
N LYS A 391 -4.49 17.79 -7.20
CA LYS A 391 -4.31 18.97 -8.06
C LYS A 391 -4.98 18.87 -9.43
N SER A 392 -5.18 17.66 -9.97
CA SER A 392 -5.86 17.47 -11.26
C SER A 392 -7.38 17.49 -11.14
N MET A 393 -7.92 17.39 -9.91
CA MET A 393 -9.37 17.33 -9.68
C MET A 393 -10.12 18.60 -10.11
N ARG A 394 -9.44 19.74 -10.22
CA ARG A 394 -10.00 20.98 -10.79
C ARG A 394 -10.40 20.88 -12.26
N PHE A 395 -9.98 19.84 -12.97
CA PHE A 395 -10.34 19.59 -14.38
C PHE A 395 -11.34 18.43 -14.53
N LEU A 396 -11.95 18.00 -13.41
CA LEU A 396 -12.91 16.90 -13.42
C LEU A 396 -14.22 17.25 -14.12
N ARG A 397 -14.65 18.52 -14.12
CA ARG A 397 -15.86 18.93 -14.84
C ARG A 397 -15.46 19.61 -16.14
N ALA A 398 -16.22 19.35 -17.20
CA ALA A 398 -15.96 19.92 -18.53
C ALA A 398 -16.15 21.45 -18.57
N THR A 399 -16.82 22.03 -17.58
CA THR A 399 -17.14 23.46 -17.46
C THR A 399 -16.16 24.23 -16.58
N ASP A 400 -15.17 23.58 -15.97
CA ASP A 400 -14.23 24.25 -15.06
C ASP A 400 -13.25 25.08 -15.90
N THR A 401 -13.49 26.39 -16.00
CA THR A 401 -12.54 27.35 -16.58
C THR A 401 -11.36 27.53 -15.62
N PRO A 402 -10.10 27.65 -16.11
CA PRO A 402 -8.97 27.93 -15.25
C PRO A 402 -9.16 29.31 -14.61
N SER A 403 -9.51 29.34 -13.32
CA SER A 403 -9.48 30.56 -12.53
C SER A 403 -8.01 31.00 -12.43
N THR A 404 -7.71 32.18 -12.97
CA THR A 404 -6.33 32.69 -13.10
C THR A 404 -5.77 33.28 -11.80
N ALA A 405 -6.51 33.24 -10.69
CA ALA A 405 -6.15 33.92 -9.45
C ALA A 405 -6.66 33.22 -8.17
N GLU A 406 -6.58 31.89 -8.07
CA GLU A 406 -6.94 31.18 -6.83
C GLU A 406 -5.69 30.68 -6.08
N ASN A 407 -5.75 30.75 -4.74
CA ASN A 407 -4.72 30.22 -3.85
C ASN A 407 -4.53 28.71 -4.12
N GLU A 408 -3.30 28.28 -4.50
CA GLU A 408 -2.98 26.88 -4.81
C GLU A 408 -3.39 25.90 -3.68
N VAL A 409 -3.32 26.36 -2.43
CA VAL A 409 -3.71 25.63 -1.23
C VAL A 409 -5.22 25.34 -1.20
N LEU A 410 -6.06 26.32 -1.57
CA LEU A 410 -7.51 26.16 -1.56
C LEU A 410 -7.96 25.21 -2.67
N GLU A 411 -7.34 25.29 -3.84
CA GLU A 411 -7.59 24.39 -4.97
C GLU A 411 -7.20 22.94 -4.65
N HIS A 412 -6.06 22.74 -4.00
CA HIS A 412 -5.66 21.42 -3.50
C HIS A 412 -6.68 20.86 -2.50
N SER A 413 -7.16 21.70 -1.58
CA SER A 413 -8.15 21.32 -0.57
C SER A 413 -9.50 20.92 -1.19
N ARG A 414 -9.99 21.69 -2.17
CA ARG A 414 -11.18 21.33 -2.96
C ARG A 414 -11.01 19.98 -3.66
N GLY A 415 -9.86 19.77 -4.29
CA GLY A 415 -9.52 18.52 -4.95
C GLY A 415 -9.54 17.31 -4.01
N ALA A 416 -9.08 17.46 -2.77
CA ALA A 416 -9.13 16.42 -1.74
C ALA A 416 -10.57 16.01 -1.36
N ILE A 417 -11.47 16.99 -1.20
CA ILE A 417 -12.90 16.73 -0.92
C ILE A 417 -13.54 15.95 -2.07
N VAL A 418 -13.29 16.36 -3.32
CA VAL A 418 -13.83 15.68 -4.50
C VAL A 418 -13.24 14.26 -4.65
N ALA A 419 -11.93 14.11 -4.42
CA ALA A 419 -11.28 12.80 -4.43
C ALA A 419 -11.89 11.85 -3.40
N TYR A 420 -12.19 12.34 -2.18
CA TYR A 420 -12.86 11.54 -1.16
C TYR A 420 -14.28 11.12 -1.57
N ARG A 421 -15.04 11.99 -2.25
CA ARG A 421 -16.34 11.59 -2.84
C ARG A 421 -16.17 10.47 -3.87
N LEU A 422 -15.16 10.56 -4.73
CA LEU A 422 -14.85 9.46 -5.66
C LEU A 422 -14.41 8.18 -4.95
N VAL A 423 -13.67 8.27 -3.84
CA VAL A 423 -13.32 7.11 -2.99
C VAL A 423 -14.60 6.44 -2.47
N THR A 424 -15.51 7.20 -1.88
CA THR A 424 -16.79 6.65 -1.39
C THR A 424 -17.62 6.00 -2.49
N ARG A 425 -17.63 6.59 -3.70
CA ARG A 425 -18.25 5.94 -4.87
C ARG A 425 -17.53 4.66 -5.26
N THR A 426 -16.20 4.66 -5.28
CA THR A 426 -15.39 3.47 -5.60
C THR A 426 -15.69 2.33 -4.62
N LEU A 427 -15.82 2.65 -3.33
CA LEU A 427 -16.23 1.67 -2.32
C LEU A 427 -17.64 1.12 -2.56
N SER A 428 -18.60 1.96 -2.99
CA SER A 428 -19.93 1.47 -3.37
C SER A 428 -19.89 0.55 -4.59
N LEU A 429 -19.04 0.83 -5.58
CA LEU A 429 -18.88 -0.03 -6.76
C LEU A 429 -18.20 -1.36 -6.41
N LEU A 430 -17.25 -1.36 -5.48
CA LEU A 430 -16.66 -2.58 -4.93
C LEU A 430 -17.72 -3.45 -4.26
N GLN A 431 -18.60 -2.83 -3.46
CA GLN A 431 -19.72 -3.52 -2.82
C GLN A 431 -20.72 -4.08 -3.83
N ASP A 432 -21.03 -3.33 -4.91
CA ASP A 432 -21.90 -3.78 -6.01
C ASP A 432 -21.35 -5.02 -6.74
N VAL A 433 -20.02 -5.23 -6.72
CA VAL A 433 -19.33 -6.39 -7.32
C VAL A 433 -19.00 -7.47 -6.28
N HIS A 434 -19.43 -7.29 -5.02
CA HIS A 434 -19.16 -8.20 -3.90
C HIS A 434 -17.67 -8.44 -3.64
N VAL A 435 -16.86 -7.38 -3.74
CA VAL A 435 -15.43 -7.43 -3.46
C VAL A 435 -15.11 -6.64 -2.19
N ASP A 436 -14.62 -7.34 -1.17
CA ASP A 436 -14.18 -6.71 0.07
C ASP A 436 -12.85 -5.95 -0.08
N LEU A 437 -12.73 -4.87 0.71
CA LEU A 437 -11.53 -4.06 0.79
C LEU A 437 -10.41 -4.82 1.52
N ASP A 438 -9.24 -4.93 0.90
CA ASP A 438 -8.05 -5.50 1.55
C ASP A 438 -7.26 -4.45 2.33
N SER A 439 -6.17 -4.87 2.98
CA SER A 439 -5.31 -3.99 3.79
C SER A 439 -4.72 -2.83 3.00
N ARG A 440 -4.41 -3.04 1.71
CA ARG A 440 -3.89 -1.97 0.83
C ARG A 440 -4.98 -0.97 0.48
N GLY A 441 -6.17 -1.43 0.14
CA GLY A 441 -7.32 -0.58 -0.09
C GLY A 441 -7.67 0.23 1.17
N PHE A 442 -7.64 -0.41 2.35
CA PHE A 442 -7.90 0.24 3.64
C PHE A 442 -6.85 1.30 3.97
N HIS A 443 -5.57 1.03 3.66
CA HIS A 443 -4.51 2.03 3.78
C HIS A 443 -4.78 3.26 2.91
N CYS A 444 -5.22 3.06 1.66
CA CYS A 444 -5.57 4.17 0.76
C CYS A 444 -6.79 4.96 1.27
N LEU A 445 -7.77 4.27 1.87
CA LEU A 445 -8.91 4.92 2.52
C LEU A 445 -8.47 5.81 3.70
N CYS A 446 -7.57 5.33 4.55
CA CYS A 446 -7.02 6.13 5.65
C CYS A 446 -6.37 7.42 5.13
N LEU A 447 -5.55 7.33 4.07
CA LEU A 447 -4.92 8.49 3.44
C LEU A 447 -5.95 9.44 2.82
N ALA A 448 -6.99 8.92 2.17
CA ALA A 448 -8.03 9.74 1.57
C ALA A 448 -8.86 10.50 2.64
N VAL A 449 -9.14 9.85 3.77
CA VAL A 449 -9.82 10.45 4.92
C VAL A 449 -8.95 11.54 5.54
N GLU A 450 -7.67 11.26 5.79
CA GLU A 450 -6.71 12.25 6.27
C GLU A 450 -6.67 13.49 5.37
N ASN A 451 -6.46 13.30 4.06
CA ASN A 451 -6.40 14.41 3.10
C ASN A 451 -7.71 15.23 3.07
N ALA A 452 -8.87 14.56 3.13
CA ALA A 452 -10.16 15.22 3.13
C ALA A 452 -10.41 16.04 4.40
N THR A 453 -10.00 15.52 5.56
CA THR A 453 -10.17 16.21 6.85
C THR A 453 -9.23 17.40 6.96
N ILE A 454 -7.95 17.26 6.55
CA ILE A 454 -7.00 18.38 6.46
C ILE A 454 -7.56 19.46 5.54
N ALA A 455 -8.06 19.08 4.36
CA ALA A 455 -8.68 20.03 3.43
C ALA A 455 -9.90 20.75 4.02
N CYS A 456 -10.77 20.04 4.76
CA CYS A 456 -11.89 20.67 5.45
C CYS A 456 -11.39 21.67 6.50
N TRP A 457 -10.38 21.33 7.29
CA TRP A 457 -9.78 22.24 8.27
C TRP A 457 -9.19 23.49 7.59
N THR A 458 -8.41 23.32 6.51
CA THR A 458 -7.81 24.43 5.76
C THR A 458 -8.86 25.38 5.17
N ILE A 459 -9.95 24.86 4.60
CA ILE A 459 -11.06 25.67 4.07
C ILE A 459 -11.77 26.45 5.19
N LEU A 460 -12.01 25.82 6.35
CA LEU A 460 -12.70 26.46 7.46
C LEU A 460 -11.84 27.54 8.15
N ARG A 461 -10.51 27.34 8.23
CA ARG A 461 -9.57 28.29 8.82
C ARG A 461 -9.31 29.49 7.90
N SER A 462 -9.07 29.26 6.61
CA SER A 462 -8.86 30.36 5.63
C SER A 462 -10.08 31.29 5.47
N ASP A 463 -11.29 30.78 5.71
CA ASP A 463 -12.52 31.60 5.72
C ASP A 463 -12.73 32.38 7.03
N ASN A 464 -12.06 32.02 8.14
CA ASN A 464 -12.02 32.85 9.35
C ASN A 464 -11.25 34.15 9.10
N ASP A 465 -10.11 34.09 8.41
CA ASP A 465 -9.27 35.27 8.13
C ASP A 465 -10.00 36.29 7.24
N ILE A 466 -10.83 35.80 6.31
CA ILE A 466 -11.57 36.63 5.34
C ILE A 466 -12.81 37.29 5.97
N SER A 467 -13.42 36.67 7.01
CA SER A 467 -14.62 37.21 7.66
C SER A 467 -14.44 38.54 8.42
N ASN A 468 -13.22 39.07 8.47
CA ASN A 468 -12.91 40.44 8.91
C ASN A 468 -13.03 41.51 7.78
N THR A 469 -13.50 41.16 6.57
CA THR A 469 -13.70 42.08 5.45
C THR A 469 -15.18 42.26 5.05
N PRO A 470 -15.60 43.46 4.55
CA PRO A 470 -17.01 43.81 4.35
C PRO A 470 -17.75 42.91 3.34
N PRO A 471 -19.10 42.86 3.41
CA PRO A 471 -19.92 41.87 2.71
C PRO A 471 -19.95 42.12 1.20
N GLY A 472 -19.14 41.35 0.47
CA GLY A 472 -19.12 41.33 -1.00
C GLY A 472 -18.34 40.16 -1.60
N SER A 473 -18.13 39.06 -0.86
CA SER A 473 -17.14 38.03 -1.23
C SER A 473 -17.72 36.83 -2.01
N ASN A 474 -16.87 36.31 -2.90
CA ASN A 474 -17.09 35.31 -3.96
C ASN A 474 -18.06 34.14 -3.64
N PRO A 475 -19.03 33.83 -4.54
CA PRO A 475 -19.97 32.69 -4.39
C PRO A 475 -19.30 31.30 -4.41
N LEU A 476 -18.07 31.18 -4.91
CA LEU A 476 -17.30 29.92 -4.88
C LEU A 476 -16.72 29.59 -3.48
N ALA A 477 -16.37 30.61 -2.69
CA ALA A 477 -15.83 30.41 -1.33
C ALA A 477 -16.91 29.89 -0.37
N THR A 478 -18.13 30.46 -0.46
CA THR A 478 -19.30 30.04 0.31
C THR A 478 -19.79 28.63 -0.04
N THR A 479 -19.63 28.21 -1.30
CA THR A 479 -19.94 26.82 -1.72
C THR A 479 -18.94 25.82 -1.12
N SER A 480 -17.65 26.16 -1.12
CA SER A 480 -16.58 25.29 -0.59
C SER A 480 -16.70 25.07 0.92
N THR A 481 -17.03 26.12 1.68
CA THR A 481 -17.23 26.03 3.13
C THR A 481 -18.50 25.26 3.48
N HIS A 482 -19.56 25.37 2.67
CA HIS A 482 -20.74 24.54 2.80
C HIS A 482 -20.41 23.05 2.59
N GLU A 483 -19.64 22.72 1.55
CA GLU A 483 -19.22 21.35 1.25
C GLU A 483 -18.34 20.73 2.36
N ALA A 484 -17.38 21.49 2.89
CA ALA A 484 -16.54 21.06 4.01
C ALA A 484 -17.40 20.78 5.26
N ASN A 485 -18.32 21.69 5.60
CA ASN A 485 -19.24 21.50 6.71
C ASN A 485 -20.18 20.30 6.50
N ALA A 486 -20.66 20.06 5.28
CA ALA A 486 -21.53 18.93 4.96
C ALA A 486 -20.81 17.59 5.14
N LEU A 487 -19.54 17.51 4.74
CA LEU A 487 -18.71 16.32 4.92
C LEU A 487 -18.52 15.99 6.41
N LEU A 488 -18.11 17.00 7.20
CA LEU A 488 -17.86 16.85 8.65
C LEU A 488 -19.13 16.53 9.45
N ARG A 489 -20.30 17.05 9.04
CA ARG A 489 -21.58 16.74 9.71
C ARG A 489 -21.92 15.24 9.67
N SER A 490 -21.54 14.56 8.61
CA SER A 490 -21.88 13.16 8.44
C SER A 490 -20.88 12.30 9.22
N ASN A 491 -21.25 11.75 10.38
CA ASN A 491 -20.44 10.73 11.08
C ASN A 491 -20.23 9.45 10.24
N ASN A 492 -20.76 9.41 9.02
CA ASN A 492 -20.64 8.35 8.05
C ASN A 492 -19.18 8.02 7.69
N HIS A 493 -18.29 9.02 7.64
CA HIS A 493 -16.89 8.77 7.30
C HIS A 493 -16.14 8.05 8.43
N VAL A 494 -16.35 8.47 9.69
CA VAL A 494 -15.82 7.80 10.89
C VAL A 494 -16.38 6.39 11.04
N LYS A 495 -17.72 6.25 10.99
CA LYS A 495 -18.40 4.95 11.11
C LYS A 495 -17.93 3.97 10.05
N ARG A 496 -17.80 4.43 8.80
CA ARG A 496 -17.26 3.61 7.70
C ARG A 496 -15.83 3.20 7.97
N LEU A 497 -14.96 4.12 8.37
CA LEU A 497 -13.56 3.81 8.63
C LEU A 497 -13.40 2.74 9.73
N LYS A 498 -14.09 2.91 10.87
CA LYS A 498 -14.09 1.95 11.98
C LYS A 498 -14.71 0.60 11.59
N GLY A 499 -15.86 0.62 10.91
CA GLY A 499 -16.53 -0.60 10.44
C GLY A 499 -15.67 -1.40 9.46
N MET A 500 -14.94 -0.72 8.56
CA MET A 500 -14.02 -1.38 7.64
C MET A 500 -12.78 -1.92 8.34
N PHE A 501 -12.25 -1.23 9.36
CA PHE A 501 -11.19 -1.77 10.22
C PHE A 501 -11.64 -3.05 10.92
N ASN A 502 -12.81 -3.03 11.57
CA ASN A 502 -13.37 -4.19 12.27
C ASN A 502 -13.60 -5.37 11.30
N THR A 503 -14.10 -5.10 10.10
CA THR A 503 -14.27 -6.12 9.06
C THR A 503 -12.93 -6.72 8.64
N LEU A 504 -11.89 -5.90 8.51
CA LEU A 504 -10.56 -6.34 8.12
C LEU A 504 -9.96 -7.30 9.16
N ILE A 505 -10.04 -6.96 10.45
CA ILE A 505 -9.44 -7.77 11.53
C ILE A 505 -10.32 -8.96 11.97
N GLY A 506 -11.57 -9.04 11.49
CA GLY A 506 -12.54 -10.05 11.91
C GLY A 506 -13.21 -9.76 13.25
N GLY A 507 -13.28 -8.49 13.66
CA GLY A 507 -13.94 -8.04 14.89
C GLY A 507 -15.48 -8.14 14.80
N PRO A 508 -16.19 -8.05 15.95
CA PRO A 508 -17.64 -8.10 15.97
C PRO A 508 -18.21 -7.01 15.06
N SER A 509 -18.99 -7.43 14.07
CA SER A 509 -19.68 -6.50 13.19
C SER A 509 -20.83 -5.88 13.99
N ASP A 510 -20.80 -4.56 14.22
CA ASP A 510 -21.92 -3.80 14.81
C ASP A 510 -23.19 -3.80 13.94
N ASN A 511 -23.29 -4.69 12.93
CA ASN A 511 -24.45 -4.89 12.08
C ASN A 511 -25.57 -5.65 12.82
N ASN A 512 -26.02 -5.08 13.92
CA ASN A 512 -27.26 -5.45 14.57
C ASN A 512 -28.42 -4.83 13.78
N ASN A 513 -28.73 -5.38 12.60
CA ASN A 513 -29.96 -5.05 11.84
C ASN A 513 -30.30 -6.05 10.72
N ASN A 514 -29.99 -7.34 10.86
CA ASN A 514 -30.65 -8.39 10.07
C ASN A 514 -30.54 -9.76 10.74
N PRO A 515 -31.58 -10.26 11.43
CA PRO A 515 -31.64 -11.65 11.84
C PRO A 515 -32.25 -12.43 10.69
N SER A 516 -31.45 -13.04 9.83
CA SER A 516 -31.99 -14.06 8.93
C SER A 516 -30.98 -15.17 8.61
N HIS A 517 -31.38 -16.35 9.06
CA HIS A 517 -30.96 -17.69 8.64
C HIS A 517 -29.57 -18.18 9.05
N LEU A 518 -29.49 -18.80 10.23
CA LEU A 518 -29.17 -20.24 10.38
C LEU A 518 -29.28 -20.63 11.86
N SER A 519 -30.50 -20.88 12.33
CA SER A 519 -30.75 -21.66 13.55
C SER A 519 -32.16 -22.23 13.48
N SER A 520 -32.29 -23.37 12.82
CA SER A 520 -33.37 -24.31 13.07
C SER A 520 -32.75 -25.63 13.47
N ALA A 521 -32.54 -25.79 14.77
CA ALA A 521 -32.54 -27.08 15.44
C ALA A 521 -32.98 -26.79 16.88
N LYS A 522 -34.26 -27.04 17.14
CA LYS A 522 -34.81 -27.16 18.49
C LYS A 522 -34.01 -28.24 19.21
N ASP A 523 -33.55 -27.97 20.43
CA ASP A 523 -33.45 -29.01 21.44
C ASP A 523 -33.70 -28.46 22.84
N THR A 524 -34.44 -29.27 23.56
CA THR A 524 -35.10 -29.15 24.87
C THR A 524 -34.23 -28.68 26.04
N PRO A 525 -34.83 -28.07 27.10
CA PRO A 525 -34.09 -27.60 28.27
C PRO A 525 -33.74 -28.77 29.19
N ILE A 526 -32.45 -29.14 29.24
CA ILE A 526 -31.89 -29.97 30.32
C ILE A 526 -31.42 -29.01 31.45
N PRO A 527 -31.76 -29.25 32.72
CA PRO A 527 -31.29 -28.44 33.83
C PRO A 527 -29.77 -28.59 34.00
N ARG A 528 -29.03 -27.47 34.03
CA ARG A 528 -27.60 -27.47 34.34
C ARG A 528 -27.38 -27.82 35.82
N PRO A 529 -26.44 -28.70 36.16
CA PRO A 529 -26.09 -28.96 37.56
C PRO A 529 -25.36 -27.74 38.18
N PRO A 530 -25.41 -27.60 39.52
CA PRO A 530 -24.86 -26.45 40.22
C PRO A 530 -23.33 -26.38 40.09
N HIS A 531 -22.83 -25.16 39.85
CA HIS A 531 -21.42 -24.83 39.73
C HIS A 531 -20.66 -25.11 41.03
N ASP A 532 -19.59 -25.91 40.93
CA ASP A 532 -18.61 -26.16 41.99
C ASP A 532 -17.47 -25.12 41.90
N PRO A 533 -17.19 -24.30 42.93
CA PRO A 533 -16.30 -23.13 42.83
C PRO A 533 -14.79 -23.43 42.84
N ARG A 534 -14.36 -24.65 42.43
CA ARG A 534 -12.95 -25.09 42.52
C ARG A 534 -12.28 -25.46 41.20
N LEU A 535 -12.81 -25.05 40.05
CA LEU A 535 -12.13 -25.19 38.76
C LEU A 535 -11.98 -23.83 38.06
N PRO A 536 -10.79 -23.44 37.61
CA PRO A 536 -10.65 -22.27 36.76
C PRO A 536 -11.38 -22.51 35.44
N SER A 537 -12.28 -21.60 35.08
CA SER A 537 -12.93 -21.58 33.76
C SER A 537 -11.87 -21.68 32.67
N PRO A 538 -12.04 -22.52 31.63
CA PRO A 538 -11.17 -22.44 30.46
C PRO A 538 -11.48 -21.09 29.80
N LEU A 539 -10.62 -20.11 30.02
CA LEU A 539 -10.48 -18.95 29.16
C LEU A 539 -10.15 -19.52 27.77
N SER A 540 -11.18 -19.67 26.94
CA SER A 540 -10.99 -19.90 25.52
C SER A 540 -10.05 -18.80 25.02
N PRO A 541 -8.90 -19.15 24.41
CA PRO A 541 -8.02 -18.14 23.85
C PRO A 541 -8.83 -17.28 22.86
N PRO A 542 -8.56 -15.96 22.78
CA PRO A 542 -9.20 -15.13 21.77
C PRO A 542 -9.00 -15.80 20.41
N LEU A 543 -10.07 -15.87 19.61
CA LEU A 543 -10.00 -16.42 18.27
C LEU A 543 -8.90 -15.67 17.50
N PRO A 544 -8.06 -16.38 16.73
CA PRO A 544 -6.97 -15.76 15.99
C PRO A 544 -7.52 -14.68 15.04
N LEU A 545 -6.80 -13.57 14.93
CA LEU A 545 -7.20 -12.46 14.07
C LEU A 545 -7.33 -12.93 12.61
N LEU A 546 -8.37 -12.47 11.92
CA LEU A 546 -8.57 -12.81 10.50
C LEU A 546 -7.47 -12.17 9.64
N HIS A 547 -7.03 -10.98 10.01
CA HIS A 547 -5.93 -10.26 9.39
C HIS A 547 -5.16 -9.47 10.42
N ILE A 548 -3.83 -9.47 10.30
CA ILE A 548 -2.94 -8.65 11.13
C ILE A 548 -2.49 -7.44 10.29
N PRO A 549 -2.97 -6.21 10.61
CA PRO A 549 -2.55 -5.00 9.94
C PRO A 549 -1.03 -4.78 10.08
N SER A 550 -0.42 -4.27 9.01
CA SER A 550 0.99 -3.85 9.09
C SER A 550 1.16 -2.60 9.97
N THR A 551 2.35 -2.43 10.51
CA THR A 551 2.67 -1.25 11.36
C THR A 551 2.47 0.07 10.61
N ALA A 552 2.77 0.12 9.31
CA ALA A 552 2.52 1.27 8.45
C ALA A 552 1.02 1.53 8.20
N LEU A 553 0.21 0.47 8.15
CA LEU A 553 -1.24 0.61 8.04
C LEU A 553 -1.85 1.16 9.33
N LEU A 554 -1.42 0.67 10.49
CA LEU A 554 -1.83 1.22 11.78
C LEU A 554 -1.45 2.70 11.92
N HIS A 555 -0.24 3.08 11.49
CA HIS A 555 0.17 4.49 11.50
C HIS A 555 -0.75 5.37 10.64
N ALA A 556 -1.15 4.89 9.46
CA ALA A 556 -2.12 5.61 8.63
C ALA A 556 -3.51 5.68 9.27
N TYR A 557 -3.95 4.62 9.95
CA TYR A 557 -5.24 4.59 10.63
C TYR A 557 -5.29 5.54 11.84
N VAL A 558 -4.23 5.55 12.68
CA VAL A 558 -4.06 6.52 13.77
C VAL A 558 -4.13 7.95 13.25
N ARG A 559 -3.44 8.25 12.14
CA ARG A 559 -3.50 9.59 11.54
C ARG A 559 -4.91 9.94 11.08
N ALA A 560 -5.61 9.03 10.41
CA ALA A 560 -6.98 9.27 9.96
C ALA A 560 -7.92 9.56 11.15
N LEU A 561 -7.89 8.74 12.21
CA LEU A 561 -8.68 8.96 13.43
C LEU A 561 -8.32 10.26 14.14
N GLY A 562 -7.03 10.53 14.30
CA GLY A 562 -6.52 11.71 14.97
C GLY A 562 -6.89 13.01 14.24
N TRP A 563 -6.82 13.04 12.91
CA TRP A 563 -7.29 14.19 12.13
C TRP A 563 -8.77 14.46 12.30
N ILE A 564 -9.60 13.42 12.45
CA ILE A 564 -11.05 13.56 12.67
C ILE A 564 -11.39 13.88 14.15
N ALA A 565 -10.40 13.90 15.04
CA ALA A 565 -10.60 14.06 16.49
C ALA A 565 -11.37 12.90 17.15
N ASP A 566 -11.31 11.67 16.60
CA ASP A 566 -11.91 10.49 17.24
C ASP A 566 -10.98 9.91 18.32
N HIS A 567 -10.86 10.64 19.45
CA HIS A 567 -10.03 10.25 20.59
C HIS A 567 -10.46 8.91 21.19
N ALA A 568 -11.76 8.64 21.22
CA ALA A 568 -12.31 7.35 21.65
C ALA A 568 -11.90 6.21 20.69
N GLY A 569 -11.85 6.47 19.39
CA GLY A 569 -11.32 5.53 18.40
C GLY A 569 -9.82 5.24 18.57
N LEU A 570 -9.02 6.24 18.96
CA LEU A 570 -7.60 6.05 19.26
C LEU A 570 -7.39 5.18 20.51
N LEU A 571 -8.13 5.45 21.60
CA LEU A 571 -8.11 4.62 22.81
C LEU A 571 -8.49 3.16 22.49
N ALA A 572 -9.63 2.95 21.82
CA ALA A 572 -10.09 1.61 21.45
C ALA A 572 -9.09 0.84 20.57
N LEU A 573 -8.35 1.55 19.70
CA LEU A 573 -7.29 0.94 18.91
C LEU A 573 -6.12 0.49 19.78
N VAL A 574 -5.68 1.30 20.74
CA VAL A 574 -4.59 0.95 21.67
C VAL A 574 -4.99 -0.21 22.56
N GLU A 575 -6.21 -0.21 23.11
CA GLU A 575 -6.76 -1.35 23.87
C GLU A 575 -6.73 -2.64 23.04
N TRP A 576 -7.18 -2.58 21.79
CA TRP A 576 -7.14 -3.73 20.87
C TRP A 576 -5.69 -4.21 20.62
N MET A 577 -4.74 -3.28 20.46
CA MET A 577 -3.32 -3.61 20.28
C MET A 577 -2.75 -4.31 21.52
N VAL A 578 -3.10 -3.87 22.73
CA VAL A 578 -2.67 -4.48 24.00
C VAL A 578 -3.26 -5.89 24.14
N ALA A 579 -4.54 -6.05 23.78
CA ALA A 579 -5.25 -7.33 23.86
C ALA A 579 -4.65 -8.42 22.95
N HIS A 580 -4.12 -8.03 21.78
CA HIS A 580 -3.55 -8.96 20.79
C HIS A 580 -2.02 -8.88 20.66
N ARG A 581 -1.33 -8.28 21.64
CA ARG A 581 0.09 -7.93 21.57
C ARG A 581 1.02 -9.08 21.18
N ASP A 582 0.74 -10.31 21.62
CA ASP A 582 1.60 -11.47 21.35
C ASP A 582 1.52 -11.90 19.88
N GLU A 583 0.30 -11.96 19.35
CA GLU A 583 0.04 -12.28 17.94
C GLU A 583 0.58 -11.18 17.02
N LEU A 584 0.35 -9.91 17.38
CA LEU A 584 0.86 -8.74 16.66
C LEU A 584 2.40 -8.71 16.68
N GLY A 585 3.02 -8.92 17.84
CA GLY A 585 4.47 -8.94 18.01
C GLY A 585 5.15 -10.02 17.19
N ALA A 586 4.57 -11.23 17.16
CA ALA A 586 5.05 -12.33 16.33
C ALA A 586 5.06 -11.98 14.84
N GLN A 587 4.02 -11.31 14.33
CA GLN A 587 3.93 -10.94 12.93
C GLN A 587 4.79 -9.71 12.57
N TRP A 588 4.78 -8.66 13.39
CA TRP A 588 5.56 -7.44 13.13
C TRP A 588 7.07 -7.68 13.22
N SER A 589 7.52 -8.65 14.02
CA SER A 589 8.93 -9.08 14.02
C SER A 589 9.37 -9.65 12.65
N ARG A 590 8.41 -10.12 11.83
CA ARG A 590 8.64 -10.69 10.50
C ARG A 590 8.46 -9.64 9.38
N GLU A 591 8.16 -8.39 9.69
CA GLU A 591 8.14 -7.33 8.68
C GLU A 591 9.57 -7.00 8.22
N ARG A 592 9.79 -6.99 6.89
CA ARG A 592 11.13 -6.73 6.31
C ARG A 592 11.58 -5.26 6.45
N ASN A 593 10.65 -4.31 6.65
CA ASN A 593 10.90 -2.87 6.61
C ASN A 593 10.61 -2.17 7.94
N GLY A 594 11.35 -2.53 8.99
CA GLY A 594 11.42 -1.73 10.22
C GLY A 594 10.17 -1.78 11.11
N GLY A 595 9.59 -2.97 11.31
CA GLY A 595 8.38 -3.15 12.13
C GLY A 595 8.46 -2.48 13.51
N ARG A 596 9.62 -2.52 14.18
CA ARG A 596 9.81 -1.84 15.48
C ARG A 596 9.86 -0.31 15.38
N GLY A 597 10.65 0.24 14.46
CA GLY A 597 10.75 1.69 14.28
C GLY A 597 9.44 2.31 13.76
N MET A 598 8.73 1.61 12.87
CA MET A 598 7.40 2.04 12.42
C MET A 598 6.36 1.94 13.54
N LEU A 599 6.40 0.88 14.37
CA LEU A 599 5.55 0.78 15.55
C LEU A 599 5.81 1.93 16.54
N ARG A 600 7.07 2.32 16.76
CA ARG A 600 7.38 3.51 17.58
C ARG A 600 6.72 4.76 17.01
N LYS A 601 6.75 4.95 15.69
CA LYS A 601 6.04 6.06 15.01
C LYS A 601 4.52 6.01 15.18
N VAL A 602 3.92 4.82 15.34
CA VAL A 602 2.48 4.70 15.66
C VAL A 602 2.21 5.35 17.01
N PHE A 603 2.95 5.01 18.07
CA PHE A 603 2.74 5.59 19.40
C PHE A 603 3.07 7.07 19.46
N VAL A 604 4.15 7.51 18.80
CA VAL A 604 4.46 8.95 18.66
C VAL A 604 3.29 9.68 18.02
N ALA A 605 2.70 9.13 16.95
CA ALA A 605 1.52 9.72 16.33
C ALA A 605 0.32 9.75 17.29
N VAL A 606 0.04 8.66 18.02
CA VAL A 606 -1.05 8.63 19.02
C VAL A 606 -0.92 9.78 20.01
N ARG A 607 0.27 9.97 20.61
CA ARG A 607 0.54 11.08 21.53
C ARG A 607 0.29 12.44 20.86
N VAL A 608 0.89 12.65 19.69
CA VAL A 608 0.77 13.89 18.91
C VAL A 608 -0.71 14.26 18.64
N PHE A 609 -1.57 13.28 18.31
CA PHE A 609 -2.99 13.55 18.04
C PHE A 609 -3.85 13.73 19.29
N LEU A 610 -3.54 13.04 20.40
CA LEU A 610 -4.26 13.22 21.66
C LEU A 610 -3.96 14.59 22.28
N GLU A 611 -2.70 15.02 22.28
CA GLU A 611 -2.26 16.28 22.86
C GLU A 611 -2.40 17.47 21.89
N ARG A 612 -2.60 17.21 20.59
CA ARG A 612 -2.55 18.23 19.52
C ARG A 612 -1.23 19.01 19.50
N SER A 613 -0.11 18.33 19.75
CA SER A 613 1.22 18.93 19.98
C SER A 613 1.84 19.67 18.78
N TRP A 614 1.10 19.84 17.67
CA TRP A 614 1.49 20.69 16.54
C TRP A 614 0.95 22.12 16.65
N PHE A 615 0.07 22.42 17.61
CA PHE A 615 -0.24 23.80 18.02
C PHE A 615 0.76 24.26 19.08
N GLY A 616 1.22 25.52 19.02
CA GLY A 616 2.18 26.04 20.00
C GLY A 616 1.57 26.13 21.41
N GLU A 617 2.39 26.04 22.46
CA GLU A 617 1.94 26.16 23.86
C GLU A 617 1.11 27.45 24.12
N GLU A 618 1.45 28.54 23.44
CA GLU A 618 0.73 29.83 23.54
C GLU A 618 -0.67 29.80 22.91
N GLU A 619 -0.88 29.04 21.83
CA GLU A 619 -2.19 28.90 21.18
C GLU A 619 -3.10 27.92 21.89
N VAL A 620 -2.54 26.85 22.46
CA VAL A 620 -3.30 25.91 23.30
C VAL A 620 -3.88 26.65 24.52
N LEU A 621 -3.12 27.58 25.12
CA LEU A 621 -3.61 28.46 26.19
C LEU A 621 -4.72 29.43 25.74
N LEU A 622 -4.67 29.93 24.49
CA LEU A 622 -5.71 30.78 23.91
C LEU A 622 -6.99 29.98 23.56
N LEU A 623 -6.86 28.76 23.06
CA LEU A 623 -7.97 27.86 22.72
C LEU A 623 -8.65 27.27 23.97
N LEU A 624 -7.91 27.08 25.06
CA LEU A 624 -8.42 26.60 26.36
C LEU A 624 -9.02 27.71 27.24
N GLY A 625 -9.05 28.97 26.79
CA GLY A 625 -9.77 30.05 27.47
C GLY A 625 -9.14 30.54 28.78
N GLY A 626 -7.81 30.65 28.83
CA GLY A 626 -7.12 31.19 30.01
C GLY A 626 -7.33 32.70 30.16
N LYS A 627 -8.14 33.12 31.14
CA LYS A 627 -8.07 34.47 31.72
C LYS A 627 -6.66 34.68 32.28
N ARG A 628 -5.90 35.64 31.75
CA ARG A 628 -4.81 36.25 32.52
C ARG A 628 -5.38 37.45 33.25
N ASP A 629 -5.60 37.30 34.55
CA ASP A 629 -5.75 38.42 35.46
C ASP A 629 -4.39 39.15 35.50
N PHE A 630 -4.32 40.34 34.91
CA PHE A 630 -3.13 41.18 34.97
C PHE A 630 -3.35 42.28 36.01
N GLU A 631 -2.97 42.00 37.25
CA GLU A 631 -2.79 43.01 38.28
C GLU A 631 -1.46 43.76 38.08
N GLY A 632 -1.53 45.10 38.07
CA GLY A 632 -0.53 45.92 38.75
C GLY A 632 0.64 46.52 37.95
N ARG A 633 0.43 47.72 37.39
CA ARG A 633 1.33 48.91 37.40
C ARG A 633 0.69 49.94 36.44
N GLY A 634 0.24 51.13 36.83
CA GLY A 634 0.77 52.07 37.81
C GLY A 634 1.49 53.20 37.06
N GLY A 635 0.81 54.33 36.82
CA GLY A 635 1.39 55.55 36.24
C GLY A 635 0.33 56.46 35.62
N GLY A 636 -0.12 57.46 36.38
CA GLY A 636 -1.27 58.31 36.04
C GLY A 636 -0.94 59.61 35.31
N ALA A 637 -2.01 60.37 35.02
CA ALA A 637 -2.17 61.82 35.13
C ALA A 637 -3.28 62.28 34.16
N GLY A 638 -4.18 63.16 34.61
CA GLY A 638 -4.95 64.01 33.69
C GLY A 638 -6.43 64.17 34.02
N ILE A 639 -6.72 65.21 34.79
CA ILE A 639 -8.01 65.73 35.23
C ILE A 639 -8.85 66.29 34.05
N GLY A 640 -10.18 66.15 34.12
CA GLY A 640 -11.12 67.23 33.76
C GLY A 640 -12.27 66.87 32.81
N GLY A 641 -13.51 67.08 33.26
CA GLY A 641 -14.66 67.34 32.39
C GLY A 641 -15.96 66.66 32.79
N GLU A 642 -16.83 67.43 33.46
CA GLU A 642 -18.25 67.14 33.73
C GLU A 642 -19.06 66.96 32.43
N GLY A 643 -20.18 66.22 32.50
CA GLY A 643 -21.28 66.43 31.55
C GLY A 643 -22.12 65.21 31.16
N ASP A 644 -23.25 65.08 31.84
CA ASP A 644 -24.58 64.78 31.29
C ASP A 644 -25.02 63.33 30.99
N GLY A 645 -26.28 63.10 31.33
CA GLY A 645 -26.94 61.80 31.36
C GLY A 645 -27.51 61.33 30.03
N GLY A 646 -27.99 60.09 30.02
CA GLY A 646 -28.76 59.53 28.92
C GLY A 646 -28.79 58.01 28.95
N GLU A 647 -29.86 57.46 29.54
CA GLU A 647 -30.27 56.06 29.34
C GLU A 647 -30.40 55.76 27.83
N GLY A 648 -29.84 54.64 27.38
CA GLY A 648 -29.90 54.25 25.98
C GLY A 648 -29.42 52.83 25.71
N ALA A 649 -30.34 51.88 25.85
CA ALA A 649 -30.36 50.56 25.22
C ALA A 649 -29.12 49.65 25.38
N ALA A 650 -29.27 48.64 26.25
CA ALA A 650 -28.52 47.40 26.17
C ALA A 650 -28.68 46.79 24.76
N ALA A 651 -27.68 47.02 23.90
CA ALA A 651 -27.52 46.28 22.67
C ALA A 651 -27.21 44.83 23.05
N ALA A 652 -28.23 43.98 22.95
CA ALA A 652 -28.11 42.54 23.07
C ALA A 652 -26.96 42.04 22.18
N PHE A 653 -25.92 41.49 22.81
CA PHE A 653 -24.91 40.70 22.12
C PHE A 653 -25.62 39.64 21.26
N PRO A 654 -25.26 39.50 19.96
CA PRO A 654 -25.83 38.44 19.13
C PRO A 654 -25.39 37.06 19.68
N PRO A 655 -26.24 36.02 19.55
CA PRO A 655 -26.03 34.69 20.14
C PRO A 655 -24.80 33.95 19.56
N PRO A 656 -24.29 32.90 20.23
CA PRO A 656 -22.95 32.36 20.00
C PRO A 656 -22.79 31.61 18.67
N SER A 657 -21.75 32.00 17.94
CA SER A 657 -20.90 31.20 17.03
C SER A 657 -21.54 30.54 15.80
N SER A 658 -21.05 30.90 14.61
CA SER A 658 -21.37 30.22 13.35
C SER A 658 -20.97 28.72 13.41
N ARG A 659 -21.75 27.85 12.75
CA ARG A 659 -21.51 26.38 12.70
C ARG A 659 -20.07 26.01 12.26
N ARG A 660 -19.45 26.88 11.47
CA ARG A 660 -18.03 26.82 11.07
C ARG A 660 -17.11 26.74 12.29
N VAL A 661 -17.27 27.66 13.25
CA VAL A 661 -16.46 27.76 14.47
C VAL A 661 -16.60 26.53 15.34
N LYS A 662 -17.81 25.95 15.44
CA LYS A 662 -18.04 24.72 16.20
C LYS A 662 -17.25 23.54 15.61
N ASN A 663 -17.31 23.34 14.30
CA ASN A 663 -16.59 22.25 13.64
C ASN A 663 -15.07 22.42 13.72
N LEU A 664 -14.58 23.66 13.57
CA LEU A 664 -13.16 23.98 13.71
C LEU A 664 -12.66 23.63 15.13
N ARG A 665 -13.38 24.06 16.18
CA ARG A 665 -13.03 23.75 17.58
C ARG A 665 -12.96 22.26 17.88
N VAL A 666 -13.82 21.44 17.26
CA VAL A 666 -13.77 19.99 17.44
C VAL A 666 -12.48 19.40 16.85
N LEU A 667 -12.07 19.85 15.66
CA LEU A 667 -10.85 19.38 15.01
C LEU A 667 -9.58 19.84 15.74
N GLU A 668 -9.62 21.01 16.39
CA GLU A 668 -8.48 21.59 17.11
C GLU A 668 -8.42 21.16 18.59
N GLY A 669 -9.49 20.55 19.12
CA GLY A 669 -9.57 20.13 20.52
C GLY A 669 -8.63 18.96 20.86
N ALA A 670 -7.90 19.11 21.96
CA ALA A 670 -7.15 18.03 22.60
C ALA A 670 -8.08 17.01 23.28
N ALA A 671 -7.57 15.81 23.50
CA ALA A 671 -8.26 14.78 24.27
C ALA A 671 -8.39 15.19 25.75
N SER A 672 -9.35 14.60 26.47
CA SER A 672 -9.43 14.80 27.92
C SER A 672 -8.19 14.19 28.60
N ALA A 673 -7.78 14.79 29.72
CA ALA A 673 -6.64 14.30 30.50
C ALA A 673 -6.80 12.83 30.93
N GLU A 674 -8.04 12.39 31.18
CA GLU A 674 -8.38 11.00 31.48
C GLU A 674 -8.01 10.05 30.34
N VAL A 675 -8.38 10.38 29.10
CA VAL A 675 -8.07 9.55 27.92
C VAL A 675 -6.57 9.51 27.66
N VAL A 676 -5.86 10.64 27.84
CA VAL A 676 -4.39 10.68 27.70
C VAL A 676 -3.72 9.76 28.73
N ALA A 677 -4.12 9.87 30.00
CA ALA A 677 -3.56 9.07 31.09
C ALA A 677 -3.83 7.57 30.89
N GLU A 678 -5.04 7.20 30.44
CA GLU A 678 -5.40 5.81 30.16
C GLU A 678 -4.58 5.22 29.01
N VAL A 679 -4.47 5.93 27.89
CA VAL A 679 -3.64 5.50 26.76
C VAL A 679 -2.16 5.39 27.15
N GLN A 680 -1.66 6.34 27.94
CA GLN A 680 -0.29 6.30 28.45
C GLN A 680 -0.06 5.05 29.31
N ALA A 681 -0.94 4.76 30.26
CA ALA A 681 -0.85 3.59 31.12
C ALA A 681 -0.86 2.27 30.32
N LEU A 682 -1.69 2.18 29.27
CA LEU A 682 -1.74 1.02 28.38
C LEU A 682 -0.42 0.83 27.61
N VAL A 683 0.18 1.91 27.10
CA VAL A 683 1.43 1.84 26.34
C VAL A 683 2.63 1.52 27.22
N GLU A 684 2.69 2.11 28.42
CA GLU A 684 3.75 1.83 29.41
C GLU A 684 3.65 0.42 30.00
N GLY A 685 2.44 -0.13 30.10
CA GLY A 685 2.19 -1.47 30.62
C GLY A 685 2.66 -2.63 29.73
N VAL A 686 3.08 -2.37 28.48
CA VAL A 686 3.54 -3.41 27.56
C VAL A 686 5.06 -3.40 27.39
N GLU A 687 5.70 -4.45 27.91
CA GLU A 687 7.13 -4.69 27.70
C GLU A 687 7.45 -4.82 26.20
N GLY A 688 8.43 -4.04 25.72
CA GLY A 688 8.88 -4.04 24.33
C GLY A 688 8.36 -2.88 23.46
N TRP A 689 7.42 -2.06 23.95
CA TRP A 689 6.95 -0.85 23.23
C TRP A 689 7.77 0.42 23.51
N GLN A 690 8.79 0.32 24.37
CA GLN A 690 9.70 1.41 24.73
C GLN A 690 9.05 2.58 25.49
N GLY A 691 7.95 2.32 26.21
CA GLY A 691 7.26 3.29 27.06
C GLY A 691 6.58 4.43 26.28
N TRP A 692 6.11 5.46 26.98
CA TRP A 692 5.49 6.64 26.36
C TRP A 692 6.50 7.40 25.47
N PRO A 693 6.08 7.94 24.30
CA PRO A 693 6.94 8.78 23.45
C PRO A 693 7.55 9.97 24.18
N THR A 694 8.79 10.36 23.87
CA THR A 694 9.43 11.54 24.45
C THR A 694 9.07 12.83 23.71
N ASP A 695 9.26 13.99 24.35
CA ASP A 695 8.98 15.30 23.72
C ASP A 695 9.87 15.55 22.50
N GLU A 696 11.10 15.02 22.49
CA GLU A 696 11.97 15.08 21.33
C GLU A 696 11.43 14.30 20.13
N GLU A 697 10.85 13.11 20.38
CA GLU A 697 10.23 12.29 19.34
C GLU A 697 8.98 12.97 18.77
N VAL A 698 8.15 13.55 19.65
CA VAL A 698 6.97 14.35 19.29
C VAL A 698 7.39 15.55 18.45
N ALA A 699 8.35 16.35 18.92
CA ALA A 699 8.84 17.52 18.20
C ALA A 699 9.43 17.15 16.83
N ARG A 700 10.18 16.04 16.75
CA ARG A 700 10.71 15.51 15.47
C ARG A 700 9.59 15.09 14.54
N TYR A 701 8.54 14.45 15.05
CA TYR A 701 7.39 14.02 14.26
C TYR A 701 6.59 15.22 13.72
N CYS A 702 6.37 16.25 14.56
CA CYS A 702 5.70 17.48 14.16
C CYS A 702 6.47 18.31 13.12
N ARG A 703 7.77 18.04 12.89
CA ARG A 703 8.58 18.66 11.82
C ARG A 703 8.31 18.09 10.43
N ASP A 704 7.60 16.97 10.31
CA ASP A 704 7.25 16.37 9.01
C ASP A 704 6.54 17.39 8.11
N ARG A 705 6.80 17.31 6.80
CA ARG A 705 6.21 18.15 5.75
C ARG A 705 4.67 18.19 5.84
N ARG A 706 4.05 17.13 6.34
CA ARG A 706 2.59 17.04 6.52
C ARG A 706 2.01 18.07 7.50
N PHE A 707 2.80 18.57 8.44
CA PHE A 707 2.40 19.63 9.35
C PHE A 707 2.88 21.02 8.88
N GLU A 708 3.67 21.11 7.81
CA GLU A 708 4.25 22.37 7.31
C GLU A 708 3.18 23.40 6.94
N GLN A 709 2.21 22.99 6.12
CA GLN A 709 1.08 23.85 5.72
C GLN A 709 0.23 24.30 6.92
N ILE A 710 0.19 23.47 7.96
CA ILE A 710 -0.57 23.75 9.18
C ILE A 710 0.17 24.80 9.98
N ARG A 711 1.48 24.65 10.20
CA ARG A 711 2.30 25.67 10.88
C ARG A 711 2.24 27.02 10.18
N GLU A 712 2.22 27.07 8.85
CA GLU A 712 2.11 28.32 8.09
C GLU A 712 0.75 29.02 8.24
N LEU A 713 -0.34 28.24 8.29
CA LEU A 713 -1.70 28.76 8.51
C LEU A 713 -2.03 29.00 9.98
N VAL A 714 -1.22 28.45 10.87
CA VAL A 714 -1.34 28.61 12.32
C VAL A 714 -0.60 29.85 12.81
N ALA A 715 0.56 30.14 12.23
CA ALA A 715 1.33 31.35 12.52
C ALA A 715 0.72 32.65 11.95
N ARG A 716 -0.34 32.55 11.16
CA ARG A 716 -1.13 33.68 10.62
C ARG A 716 -2.42 33.81 11.40
#